data_AF-A0A2V7IA88-F1
#
_entry.id   AF-A0A2V7IA88-F1
#
_cell.length_a   1.000
_cell.length_b   1.000
_cell.length_c   1.000
_cell.angle_alpha   90.00
_cell.angle_beta   90.00
_cell.angle_gamma   90.00
#
_symmetry.space_group_name_H-M   'P 1'
#
loop_
_entity.id
_entity.type
_entity.pdbx_description
1 polymer ?
#
loop_
_entity_poly.entity_id
_entity_poly.type
_entity_poly.pdbx_seq_one_letter_code
_entity_poly.pdbx_strand_id
1 'polypeptide(L)'
;MPFLDHVEELRWRILYSLLAIVVGTLAGWIIVEHVDVIGLLMRPIAPLIPGGKLRVTGPTEPFFITLKFAFVLGLVIASPVVGYHVWAFLVPALYPRERRLIVPALTVGALLFLAGAAAAYLWVLPRALAVLLSFQQGVFDPLITADKYFAFAAQLIIAFGLVTELPLVIVILAALGLVTPQFLARNRRYAIVISAVAAALLAPPDAVSMVLMMVPLWLLYEVGIWCAWVVDRRRARRARAARGAASAAGLAALLLLAAGALGAQTPLPRRPARPDTTPRTAADSAAQGRLDTATARRLGFPTGPTRSFPASDAVIDSLLKLHGYRVTQYVADTLIVQGGDTQTIHLRGEAFVEREGTKLESDSIRYHQRSCRLDAIGDPRLFDQATVMVGEAMRYDTCVKRGTVHNALTNFQQGPGRWYVRGDLAVDSGSTRLYGAKSEVTSDENPVPDYHFSTGEMKWLNKNVMVARPAVLYVHDVPILWLPFIFQDVRKGRRSGILVPRFGLNDIVRPVRSYQRHVLNVGYYLAINDYLDFLVSADWYAARYLSLRAKSSYRWLDRFIDGGISFERYGLLDVPGSSIRLGWQHQQRFSSRTRFSASVDYSSNTRVIQTNTVNPFLATAALASQMSFTKQFDWGTLSVGGNRRQEVGSGLVSQTIPTVNLAPSPINITPSITWSPGFSFNNQQAFHQVQAPVFLPGGALDTLFADNRATTLSFQTPLRVGPWNWSNTFDVADNISNARQQFDIPDTTVPGGRRRVLFDQTFSTTINWQTGINLPSLFTGTWKLQPAIAVVNQTSQGPFMVRNQFTNGQFLRQGKRLQFSA
;
A
#
# COMPACT_ATOMS: atom_id res chain seq x y z
N MET A 1 -23.82 -5.76 14.52
CA MET A 1 -23.60 -4.30 14.41
C MET A 1 -23.34 -3.95 12.95
N PRO A 2 -23.72 -2.76 12.47
CA PRO A 2 -23.31 -2.22 11.16
C PRO A 2 -21.77 -2.20 10.99
N PHE A 3 -21.27 -2.33 9.76
CA PHE A 3 -19.83 -2.38 9.45
C PHE A 3 -19.05 -1.13 9.92
N LEU A 4 -19.66 0.06 9.77
CA LEU A 4 -19.03 1.32 10.19
C LEU A 4 -18.86 1.41 11.71
N ASP A 5 -19.83 0.90 12.47
CA ASP A 5 -19.75 0.86 13.94
C ASP A 5 -18.65 -0.10 14.39
N HIS A 6 -18.43 -1.20 13.66
CA HIS A 6 -17.35 -2.15 13.96
C HIS A 6 -15.94 -1.56 13.70
N VAL A 7 -15.79 -0.70 12.69
CA VAL A 7 -14.52 0.01 12.43
C VAL A 7 -14.27 1.10 13.47
N GLU A 8 -15.32 1.82 13.90
CA GLU A 8 -15.22 2.80 14.98
C GLU A 8 -14.85 2.12 16.31
N GLU A 9 -15.41 0.94 16.56
CA GLU A 9 -15.08 0.10 17.70
C GLU A 9 -13.59 -0.31 17.70
N LEU A 10 -13.05 -0.70 16.54
CA LEU A 10 -11.62 -1.02 16.38
C LEU A 10 -10.73 0.16 16.77
N ARG A 11 -11.06 1.38 16.32
CA ARG A 11 -10.27 2.59 16.61
C ARG A 11 -10.15 2.83 18.11
N TRP A 12 -11.28 2.80 18.82
CA TRP A 12 -11.29 3.02 20.27
C TRP A 12 -10.53 1.94 21.02
N ARG A 13 -10.66 0.68 20.63
CA ARG A 13 -9.95 -0.44 21.25
C ARG A 13 -8.44 -0.38 21.05
N ILE A 14 -7.98 0.03 19.86
CA ILE A 14 -6.56 0.29 19.61
C ILE A 14 -6.06 1.42 20.49
N LEU A 15 -6.82 2.52 20.61
CA LEU A 15 -6.44 3.67 21.43
C LEU A 15 -6.33 3.31 22.91
N TYR A 16 -7.28 2.53 23.46
CA TYR A 16 -7.19 2.05 24.84
C TYR A 16 -6.05 1.05 25.04
N SER A 17 -5.76 0.19 24.07
CA SER A 17 -4.62 -0.73 24.13
C SER A 17 -3.29 0.02 24.10
N LEU A 18 -3.18 1.06 23.26
CA LEU A 18 -2.00 1.93 23.19
C LEU A 18 -1.83 2.70 24.50
N LEU A 19 -2.91 3.27 25.05
CA LEU A 19 -2.88 3.95 26.34
C LEU A 19 -2.45 2.99 27.46
N ALA A 20 -2.95 1.76 27.47
CA ALA A 20 -2.54 0.73 28.43
C ALA A 20 -1.05 0.40 28.32
N ILE A 21 -0.49 0.34 27.10
CA ILE A 21 0.96 0.12 26.89
C ILE A 21 1.78 1.32 27.39
N VAL A 22 1.33 2.57 27.16
CA VAL A 22 2.02 3.76 27.67
C VAL A 22 2.00 3.79 29.19
N VAL A 23 0.84 3.60 29.81
CA VAL A 23 0.70 3.54 31.27
C VAL A 23 1.49 2.36 31.84
N GLY A 24 1.44 1.20 31.19
CA GLY A 24 2.23 0.03 31.54
C GLY A 24 3.72 0.29 31.48
N THR A 25 4.20 1.00 30.45
CA THR A 25 5.63 1.36 30.30
C THR A 25 6.08 2.32 31.39
N LEU A 26 5.25 3.28 31.79
CA LEU A 26 5.53 4.18 32.93
C LEU A 26 5.57 3.39 34.25
N ALA A 27 4.62 2.48 34.47
CA ALA A 27 4.65 1.60 35.65
C ALA A 27 5.88 0.67 35.63
N GLY A 28 6.22 0.14 34.46
CA GLY A 28 7.41 -0.69 34.24
C GLY A 28 8.70 0.08 34.52
N TRP A 29 8.77 1.36 34.13
CA TRP A 29 9.90 2.23 34.47
C TRP A 29 10.07 2.37 35.98
N ILE A 30 8.98 2.68 36.71
CA ILE A 30 9.00 2.81 38.17
C ILE A 30 9.48 1.50 38.81
N ILE A 31 9.00 0.35 38.32
CA ILE A 31 9.39 -0.97 38.86
C ILE A 31 10.86 -1.27 38.56
N VAL A 32 11.36 -1.00 37.36
CA VAL A 32 12.78 -1.22 37.01
C VAL A 32 13.71 -0.32 37.82
N GLU A 33 13.24 0.87 38.23
CA GLU A 33 13.99 1.80 39.08
C GLU A 33 14.00 1.38 40.56
N HIS A 34 12.91 0.79 41.06
CA HIS A 34 12.78 0.40 42.48
C HIS A 34 13.16 -1.06 42.78
N VAL A 35 13.12 -1.93 41.77
CA VAL A 35 13.44 -3.36 41.87
C VAL A 35 14.66 -3.64 41.02
N ASP A 36 15.63 -4.41 41.53
CA ASP A 36 16.83 -4.86 40.80
C ASP A 36 16.50 -5.88 39.68
N VAL A 37 15.66 -5.48 38.71
CA VAL A 37 15.25 -6.28 37.55
C VAL A 37 16.47 -6.61 36.69
N ILE A 38 17.40 -5.66 36.56
CA ILE A 38 18.68 -5.87 35.86
C ILE A 38 19.51 -6.95 36.58
N GLY A 39 19.56 -6.90 37.91
CA GLY A 39 20.24 -7.90 38.73
C GLY A 39 19.62 -9.29 38.59
N LEU A 40 18.29 -9.38 38.53
CA LEU A 40 17.58 -10.64 38.28
C LEU A 40 17.98 -11.22 36.92
N LEU A 41 17.90 -10.44 35.84
CA LEU A 41 18.25 -10.88 34.49
C LEU A 41 19.73 -11.20 34.31
N MET A 42 20.64 -10.65 35.13
CA MET A 42 22.06 -11.01 35.08
C MET A 42 22.39 -12.35 35.74
N ARG A 43 21.52 -12.89 36.62
CA ARG A 43 21.79 -14.15 37.35
C ARG A 43 22.15 -15.34 36.46
N PRO A 44 21.49 -15.58 35.31
CA PRO A 44 21.80 -16.75 34.47
C PRO A 44 23.17 -16.67 33.79
N ILE A 45 23.70 -15.47 33.55
CA ILE A 45 24.99 -15.28 32.85
C ILE A 45 26.16 -15.03 33.81
N ALA A 46 25.89 -14.52 35.03
CA ALA A 46 26.90 -14.23 36.04
C ALA A 46 27.90 -15.38 36.32
N PRO A 47 27.51 -16.67 36.43
CA PRO A 47 28.46 -17.76 36.68
C PRO A 47 29.28 -18.18 35.44
N LEU A 48 28.92 -17.70 34.25
CA LEU A 48 29.51 -18.12 32.98
C LEU A 48 30.52 -17.09 32.40
N ILE A 49 30.71 -15.93 33.05
CA ILE A 49 31.63 -14.87 32.59
C ILE A 49 32.80 -14.70 33.56
N PRO A 50 34.06 -14.61 33.08
CA PRO A 50 35.20 -14.23 33.93
C PRO A 50 35.00 -12.83 34.54
N GLY A 51 34.88 -12.75 35.86
CA GLY A 51 34.70 -11.48 36.59
C GLY A 51 33.26 -10.96 36.71
N GLY A 52 32.25 -11.69 36.19
CA GLY A 52 30.83 -11.48 36.50
C GLY A 52 30.20 -10.13 36.12
N LYS A 53 30.87 -9.30 35.31
CA LYS A 53 30.41 -7.96 34.93
C LYS A 53 30.28 -7.81 33.41
N LEU A 54 29.11 -7.35 32.96
CA LEU A 54 28.86 -6.98 31.56
C LEU A 54 29.53 -5.63 31.25
N ARG A 55 30.07 -5.47 30.04
CA ARG A 55 30.70 -4.22 29.59
C ARG A 55 29.69 -3.37 28.80
N VAL A 56 29.83 -2.05 28.90
CA VAL A 56 29.02 -1.05 28.21
C VAL A 56 29.94 -0.28 27.27
N THR A 57 29.49 -0.08 26.02
CA THR A 57 30.29 0.51 24.92
C THR A 57 30.02 1.99 24.68
N GLY A 58 28.88 2.52 25.14
CA GLY A 58 28.54 3.94 25.00
C GLY A 58 27.89 4.53 26.26
N PRO A 59 28.04 5.84 26.51
CA PRO A 59 27.51 6.48 27.72
C PRO A 59 25.98 6.51 27.77
N THR A 60 25.30 6.43 26.62
CA THR A 60 23.83 6.41 26.52
C THR A 60 23.23 5.00 26.63
N GLU A 61 24.06 3.95 26.55
CA GLU A 61 23.61 2.56 26.48
C GLU A 61 22.83 2.11 27.73
N PRO A 62 23.22 2.46 28.99
CA PRO A 62 22.45 2.11 30.17
C PRO A 62 21.03 2.70 30.16
N PHE A 63 20.88 3.95 29.68
CA PHE A 63 19.58 4.60 29.56
C PHE A 63 18.66 3.85 28.59
N PHE A 64 19.18 3.47 27.41
CA PHE A 64 18.39 2.71 26.43
C PHE A 64 18.07 1.29 26.91
N ILE A 65 18.95 0.65 27.68
CA ILE A 65 18.69 -0.65 28.29
C ILE A 65 17.53 -0.54 29.30
N THR A 66 17.58 0.43 30.22
CA THR A 66 16.50 0.67 31.19
C THR A 66 15.17 0.97 30.49
N LEU A 67 15.17 1.80 29.44
CA LEU A 67 13.97 2.11 28.67
C LEU A 67 13.39 0.88 27.97
N LYS A 68 14.23 0.05 27.33
CA LYS A 68 13.79 -1.20 26.70
C LYS A 68 13.15 -2.14 27.72
N PHE A 69 13.72 -2.27 28.91
CA PHE A 69 13.16 -3.10 29.98
C PHE A 69 11.87 -2.54 30.55
N ALA A 70 11.80 -1.24 30.80
CA ALA A 70 10.58 -0.57 31.21
C ALA A 70 9.45 -0.82 30.20
N PHE A 71 9.77 -0.77 28.91
CA PHE A 71 8.82 -1.06 27.83
C PHE A 71 8.39 -2.54 27.81
N VAL A 72 9.32 -3.48 27.88
CA VAL A 72 9.00 -4.93 27.89
C VAL A 72 8.17 -5.29 29.12
N LEU A 73 8.60 -4.86 30.30
CA LEU A 73 7.86 -5.07 31.55
C LEU A 73 6.50 -4.39 31.50
N GLY A 74 6.44 -3.18 30.94
CA GLY A 74 5.20 -2.45 30.72
C GLY A 74 4.24 -3.14 29.77
N LEU A 75 4.74 -3.80 28.73
CA LEU A 75 3.95 -4.62 27.83
C LEU A 75 3.36 -5.84 28.56
N VAL A 76 4.13 -6.48 29.44
CA VAL A 76 3.64 -7.59 30.28
C VAL A 76 2.53 -7.10 31.22
N ILE A 77 2.71 -5.96 31.87
CA ILE A 77 1.71 -5.34 32.76
C ILE A 77 0.45 -4.93 31.97
N ALA A 78 0.62 -4.39 30.76
CA ALA A 78 -0.48 -4.00 29.88
C ALA A 78 -1.21 -5.18 29.23
N SER A 79 -0.57 -6.36 29.17
CA SER A 79 -1.08 -7.54 28.45
C SER A 79 -2.51 -7.97 28.80
N PRO A 80 -3.00 -7.90 30.06
CA PRO A 80 -4.39 -8.27 30.37
C PRO A 80 -5.39 -7.29 29.76
N VAL A 81 -5.05 -6.00 29.74
CA VAL A 81 -5.89 -4.93 29.17
C VAL A 81 -5.90 -5.01 27.65
N VAL A 82 -4.73 -5.21 27.04
CA VAL A 82 -4.60 -5.42 25.59
C VAL A 82 -5.38 -6.68 25.18
N GLY A 83 -5.22 -7.78 25.91
CA GLY A 83 -5.95 -9.03 25.68
C GLY A 83 -7.47 -8.85 25.80
N TYR A 84 -7.94 -8.07 26.76
CA TYR A 84 -9.37 -7.73 26.90
C TYR A 84 -9.90 -6.94 25.70
N HIS A 85 -9.17 -5.92 25.24
CA HIS A 85 -9.62 -5.10 24.11
C HIS A 85 -9.60 -5.86 22.79
N VAL A 86 -8.60 -6.74 22.58
CA VAL A 86 -8.54 -7.68 21.46
C VAL A 86 -9.71 -8.68 21.54
N TRP A 87 -9.97 -9.25 22.71
CA TRP A 87 -11.10 -10.16 22.92
C TRP A 87 -12.42 -9.49 22.59
N ALA A 88 -12.70 -8.35 23.22
CA ALA A 88 -13.99 -7.72 23.06
C ALA A 88 -14.18 -7.19 21.62
N PHE A 89 -13.11 -6.99 20.83
CA PHE A 89 -13.20 -6.69 19.39
C PHE A 89 -13.67 -7.90 18.60
N LEU A 90 -13.19 -9.09 18.98
CA LEU A 90 -13.52 -10.35 18.32
C LEU A 90 -14.93 -10.82 18.70
N VAL A 91 -15.40 -10.57 19.92
CA VAL A 91 -16.71 -11.04 20.44
C VAL A 91 -17.90 -10.83 19.48
N PRO A 92 -18.08 -9.66 18.83
CA PRO A 92 -19.19 -9.43 17.90
C PRO A 92 -19.16 -10.35 16.66
N ALA A 93 -17.99 -10.91 16.31
CA ALA A 93 -17.81 -11.79 15.17
C ALA A 93 -18.04 -13.28 15.51
N LEU A 94 -18.25 -13.63 16.79
CA LEU A 94 -18.39 -15.02 17.24
C LEU A 94 -19.83 -15.38 17.66
N TYR A 95 -20.19 -16.66 17.49
CA TYR A 95 -21.49 -17.17 17.88
C TYR A 95 -21.65 -17.18 19.42
N PRO A 96 -22.87 -17.05 19.97
CA PRO A 96 -23.10 -17.01 21.42
C PRO A 96 -22.53 -18.21 22.20
N ARG A 97 -22.45 -19.39 21.55
CA ARG A 97 -21.85 -20.60 22.12
C ARG A 97 -20.32 -20.56 22.17
N GLU A 98 -19.69 -19.81 21.26
CA GLU A 98 -18.23 -19.63 21.16
C GLU A 98 -17.73 -18.60 22.16
N ARG A 99 -18.53 -17.56 22.44
CA ARG A 99 -18.23 -16.53 23.46
C ARG A 99 -17.93 -17.14 24.85
N ARG A 100 -18.60 -18.24 25.21
CA ARG A 100 -18.44 -18.92 26.51
C ARG A 100 -17.14 -19.74 26.62
N LEU A 101 -16.53 -20.10 25.49
CA LEU A 101 -15.27 -20.85 25.43
C LEU A 101 -14.05 -19.94 25.52
N ILE A 102 -14.15 -18.69 25.06
CA ILE A 102 -13.00 -17.80 24.98
C ILE A 102 -12.60 -17.22 26.34
N VAL A 103 -13.55 -16.91 27.23
CA VAL A 103 -13.24 -16.33 28.55
C VAL A 103 -12.26 -17.21 29.37
N PRO A 104 -12.54 -18.52 29.60
CA PRO A 104 -11.59 -19.39 30.29
C PRO A 104 -10.31 -19.64 29.46
N ALA A 105 -10.39 -19.59 28.13
CA ALA A 105 -9.22 -19.73 27.28
C ALA A 105 -8.25 -18.54 27.43
N LEU A 106 -8.74 -17.31 27.56
CA LEU A 106 -7.92 -16.11 27.73
C LEU A 106 -7.16 -16.14 29.07
N THR A 107 -7.82 -16.57 30.14
CA THR A 107 -7.17 -16.73 31.46
C THR A 107 -6.11 -17.84 31.45
N VAL A 108 -6.40 -18.94 30.75
CA VAL A 108 -5.46 -20.05 30.60
C VAL A 108 -4.27 -19.63 29.73
N GLY A 109 -4.49 -18.87 28.66
CA GLY A 109 -3.45 -18.29 27.82
C GLY A 109 -2.52 -17.38 28.61
N ALA A 110 -3.06 -16.40 29.34
CA ALA A 110 -2.25 -15.53 30.19
C ALA A 110 -1.36 -16.31 31.17
N LEU A 111 -1.86 -17.39 31.77
CA LEU A 111 -1.07 -18.27 32.63
C LEU A 111 -0.02 -19.07 31.86
N LEU A 112 -0.35 -19.57 30.67
CA LEU A 112 0.58 -20.29 29.79
C LEU A 112 1.71 -19.38 29.29
N PHE A 113 1.40 -18.14 28.90
CA PHE A 113 2.39 -17.15 28.51
C PHE A 113 3.39 -16.86 29.64
N LEU A 114 2.88 -16.62 30.85
CA LEU A 114 3.72 -16.39 32.03
C LEU A 114 4.56 -17.63 32.37
N ALA A 115 3.98 -18.83 32.28
CA ALA A 115 4.70 -20.08 32.49
C ALA A 115 5.80 -20.30 31.42
N GLY A 116 5.53 -19.97 30.16
CA GLY A 116 6.49 -20.03 29.06
C GLY A 116 7.64 -19.05 29.22
N ALA A 117 7.33 -17.80 29.60
CA ALA A 117 8.33 -16.79 29.91
C ALA A 117 9.23 -17.21 31.09
N ALA A 118 8.63 -17.78 32.16
CA ALA A 118 9.36 -18.31 33.30
C ALA A 118 10.25 -19.50 32.92
N ALA A 119 9.75 -20.45 32.11
CA ALA A 119 10.53 -21.58 31.61
C ALA A 119 11.69 -21.13 30.71
N ALA A 120 11.48 -20.10 29.89
CA ALA A 120 12.53 -19.52 29.06
C ALA A 120 13.67 -18.96 29.90
N TYR A 121 13.34 -18.16 30.93
CA TYR A 121 14.32 -17.56 31.83
C TYR A 121 15.05 -18.59 32.71
N LEU A 122 14.31 -19.56 33.28
CA LEU A 122 14.88 -20.53 34.24
C LEU A 122 15.63 -21.67 33.57
N TRP A 123 15.17 -22.16 32.41
CA TRP A 123 15.66 -23.42 31.82
C TRP A 123 16.33 -23.26 30.46
N VAL A 124 15.80 -22.40 29.58
CA VAL A 124 16.27 -22.29 28.19
C VAL A 124 17.47 -21.35 28.10
N LEU A 125 17.35 -20.16 28.67
CA LEU A 125 18.39 -19.13 28.67
C LEU A 125 19.74 -19.62 29.23
N PRO A 126 19.84 -20.24 30.42
CA PRO A 126 21.13 -20.71 30.93
C PRO A 126 21.76 -21.82 30.08
N ARG A 127 20.96 -22.71 29.48
CA ARG A 127 21.46 -23.78 28.60
C ARG A 127 21.95 -23.23 27.26
N ALA A 128 21.23 -22.28 26.68
CA ALA A 128 21.65 -21.61 25.46
C ALA A 128 23.00 -20.89 25.66
N LEU A 129 23.15 -20.16 26.78
CA LEU A 129 24.40 -19.48 27.13
C LEU A 129 25.55 -20.47 27.39
N ALA A 130 25.31 -21.56 28.12
CA ALA A 130 26.33 -22.58 28.37
C ALA A 130 26.87 -23.20 27.07
N VAL A 131 25.99 -23.46 26.10
CA VAL A 131 26.39 -23.97 24.78
C VAL A 131 27.16 -22.91 23.99
N LEU A 132 26.65 -21.68 23.89
CA LEU A 132 27.29 -20.59 23.17
C LEU A 132 28.72 -20.31 23.69
N LEU A 133 28.91 -20.37 25.01
CA LEU A 133 30.21 -20.14 25.64
C LEU A 133 31.12 -21.36 25.61
N SER A 134 30.59 -22.57 25.46
CA SER A 134 31.41 -23.80 25.31
C SER A 134 32.23 -23.84 24.01
N PHE A 135 31.85 -23.07 22.99
CA PHE A 135 32.60 -22.95 21.74
C PHE A 135 33.82 -22.05 21.83
N GLN A 136 34.01 -21.36 22.96
CA GLN A 136 35.16 -20.50 23.16
C GLN A 136 36.41 -21.36 23.35
N GLN A 137 37.29 -21.37 22.35
CA GLN A 137 38.64 -21.88 22.51
C GLN A 137 39.40 -20.90 23.41
N GLY A 138 40.14 -21.42 24.41
CA GLY A 138 40.81 -20.63 25.47
C GLY A 138 41.90 -19.65 25.04
N VAL A 139 41.89 -19.20 23.78
CA VAL A 139 42.79 -18.22 23.16
C VAL A 139 42.20 -16.80 23.18
N PHE A 140 40.88 -16.64 23.34
CA PHE A 140 40.20 -15.33 23.30
C PHE A 140 39.48 -15.02 24.61
N ASP A 141 39.64 -13.79 25.13
CA ASP A 141 38.81 -13.26 26.23
C ASP A 141 37.44 -12.80 25.68
N PRO A 142 36.32 -13.33 26.17
CA PRO A 142 35.00 -13.06 25.60
C PRO A 142 34.48 -11.73 26.14
N LEU A 143 34.44 -10.70 25.29
CA LEU A 143 33.88 -9.40 25.68
C LEU A 143 32.37 -9.33 25.39
N ILE A 144 31.55 -9.70 26.38
CA ILE A 144 30.09 -9.67 26.26
C ILE A 144 29.55 -8.30 26.66
N THR A 145 28.96 -7.61 25.68
CA THR A 145 28.28 -6.31 25.87
C THR A 145 26.89 -6.48 26.49
N ALA A 146 26.50 -5.56 27.37
CA ALA A 146 25.20 -5.61 28.05
C ALA A 146 24.01 -5.53 27.08
N ASP A 147 24.03 -4.63 26.09
CA ASP A 147 22.93 -4.51 25.13
C ASP A 147 22.66 -5.81 24.34
N LYS A 148 23.72 -6.49 23.87
CA LYS A 148 23.59 -7.76 23.13
C LYS A 148 23.01 -8.88 23.99
N TYR A 149 23.48 -8.99 25.23
CA TYR A 149 22.97 -9.99 26.17
C TYR A 149 21.48 -9.78 26.47
N PHE A 150 21.11 -8.55 26.84
CA PHE A 150 19.74 -8.24 27.22
C PHE A 150 18.77 -8.30 26.04
N ALA A 151 19.19 -7.88 24.84
CA ALA A 151 18.40 -8.03 23.63
C ALA A 151 18.12 -9.50 23.33
N PHE A 152 19.14 -10.36 23.42
CA PHE A 152 18.99 -11.81 23.24
C PHE A 152 18.04 -12.42 24.29
N ALA A 153 18.25 -12.12 25.57
CA ALA A 153 17.41 -12.64 26.66
C ALA A 153 15.94 -12.19 26.54
N ALA A 154 15.70 -10.91 26.23
CA ALA A 154 14.35 -10.37 26.05
C ALA A 154 13.63 -11.00 24.85
N GLN A 155 14.30 -11.10 23.70
CA GLN A 155 13.75 -11.73 22.50
C GLN A 155 13.40 -13.20 22.76
N LEU A 156 14.28 -13.94 23.45
CA LEU A 156 14.07 -15.33 23.81
C LEU A 156 12.84 -15.51 24.71
N ILE A 157 12.73 -14.73 25.80
CA ILE A 157 11.65 -14.85 26.78
C ILE A 157 10.29 -14.53 26.13
N ILE A 158 10.22 -13.46 25.34
CA ILE A 158 8.99 -13.07 24.63
C ILE A 158 8.59 -14.16 23.62
N ALA A 159 9.55 -14.65 22.84
CA ALA A 159 9.28 -15.66 21.83
C ALA A 159 8.79 -16.98 22.43
N PHE A 160 9.42 -17.45 23.51
CA PHE A 160 8.97 -18.65 24.20
C PHE A 160 7.58 -18.46 24.83
N GLY A 161 7.30 -17.31 25.43
CA GLY A 161 5.96 -16.98 25.92
C GLY A 161 4.91 -17.06 24.82
N LEU A 162 5.20 -16.50 23.64
CA LEU A 162 4.30 -16.57 22.48
C LEU A 162 4.14 -18.00 21.94
N VAL A 163 5.21 -18.80 21.86
CA VAL A 163 5.09 -20.17 21.33
C VAL A 163 4.40 -21.09 22.32
N THR A 164 4.47 -20.86 23.62
CA THR A 164 3.67 -21.61 24.60
C THR A 164 2.16 -21.41 24.45
N GLU A 165 1.69 -20.44 23.67
CA GLU A 165 0.26 -20.29 23.32
C GLU A 165 -0.18 -21.27 22.21
N LEU A 166 0.76 -21.87 21.49
CA LEU A 166 0.47 -22.77 20.37
C LEU A 166 -0.45 -23.95 20.76
N PRO A 167 -0.22 -24.68 21.88
CA PRO A 167 -1.14 -25.71 22.34
C PRO A 167 -2.55 -25.19 22.61
N LEU A 168 -2.69 -24.00 23.19
CA LEU A 168 -3.98 -23.38 23.47
C LEU A 168 -4.72 -23.06 22.16
N VAL A 169 -4.02 -22.47 21.19
CA VAL A 169 -4.59 -22.18 19.86
C VAL A 169 -5.07 -23.46 19.18
N ILE A 170 -4.26 -24.53 19.20
CA ILE A 170 -4.65 -25.83 18.67
C ILE A 170 -5.90 -26.38 19.36
N VAL A 171 -5.98 -26.28 20.69
CA VAL A 171 -7.15 -26.70 21.47
C VAL A 171 -8.40 -25.92 21.09
N ILE A 172 -8.30 -24.61 20.90
CA ILE A 172 -9.43 -23.77 20.48
C ILE A 172 -9.89 -24.17 19.08
N LEU A 173 -8.96 -24.32 18.13
CA LEU A 173 -9.28 -24.74 16.75
C LEU A 173 -9.91 -26.14 16.71
N ALA A 174 -9.43 -27.06 17.55
CA ALA A 174 -10.01 -28.39 17.70
C ALA A 174 -11.40 -28.36 18.36
N ALA A 175 -11.60 -27.49 19.37
CA ALA A 175 -12.90 -27.29 20.03
C ALA A 175 -13.94 -26.69 19.06
N LEU A 176 -13.52 -25.80 18.17
CA LEU A 176 -14.35 -25.22 17.10
C LEU A 176 -14.61 -26.21 15.95
N GLY A 177 -13.85 -27.31 15.88
CA GLY A 177 -13.95 -28.31 14.81
C GLY A 177 -13.32 -27.88 13.49
N LEU A 178 -12.49 -26.83 13.49
CA LEU A 178 -11.71 -26.38 12.33
C LEU A 178 -10.54 -27.32 12.03
N VAL A 179 -10.03 -27.99 13.06
CA VAL A 179 -8.85 -28.87 12.97
C VAL A 179 -9.12 -30.18 13.72
N THR A 180 -8.75 -31.32 13.11
CA THR A 180 -8.82 -32.64 13.77
C THR A 180 -7.44 -33.10 14.24
N PRO A 181 -7.34 -33.90 15.33
CA PRO A 181 -6.06 -34.47 15.77
C PRO A 181 -5.36 -35.29 14.67
N GLN A 182 -6.14 -35.94 13.81
CA GLN A 182 -5.65 -36.72 12.66
C GLN A 182 -5.01 -35.83 11.59
N PHE A 183 -5.60 -34.66 11.32
CA PHE A 183 -5.04 -33.67 10.39
C PHE A 183 -3.69 -33.15 10.90
N LEU A 184 -3.59 -32.78 12.18
CA LEU A 184 -2.34 -32.33 12.80
C LEU A 184 -1.27 -33.42 12.81
N ALA A 185 -1.66 -34.67 13.08
CA ALA A 185 -0.74 -35.80 13.08
C ALA A 185 -0.21 -36.12 11.67
N ARG A 186 -1.04 -36.00 10.62
CA ARG A 186 -0.60 -36.19 9.22
C ARG A 186 0.40 -35.12 8.77
N ASN A 187 0.31 -33.92 9.34
CA ASN A 187 1.12 -32.76 8.95
C ASN A 187 2.36 -32.53 9.85
N ARG A 188 2.79 -33.51 10.66
CA ARG A 188 3.97 -33.41 11.55
C ARG A 188 5.25 -32.96 10.84
N ARG A 189 5.48 -33.44 9.60
CA ARG A 189 6.65 -33.05 8.80
C ARG A 189 6.71 -31.54 8.52
N TYR A 190 5.56 -30.88 8.35
CA TYR A 190 5.50 -29.43 8.14
C TYR A 190 5.73 -28.67 9.44
N ALA A 191 5.21 -29.19 10.57
CA ALA A 191 5.43 -28.59 11.88
C ALA A 191 6.92 -28.61 12.29
N ILE A 192 7.66 -29.66 11.94
CA ILE A 192 9.12 -29.72 12.17
C ILE A 192 9.83 -28.61 11.38
N VAL A 193 9.50 -28.43 10.10
CA VAL A 193 10.09 -27.37 9.26
C VAL A 193 9.75 -25.97 9.79
N ILE A 194 8.49 -25.74 10.19
CA ILE A 194 8.07 -24.45 10.78
C ILE A 194 8.79 -24.21 12.11
N SER A 195 8.95 -25.24 12.95
CA SER A 195 9.68 -25.13 14.21
C SER A 195 11.17 -24.85 13.98
N ALA A 196 11.76 -25.43 12.93
CA ALA A 196 13.13 -25.15 12.53
C ALA A 196 13.29 -23.70 12.04
N VAL A 197 12.38 -23.20 11.21
CA VAL A 197 12.40 -21.80 10.74
C VAL A 197 12.21 -20.84 11.92
N ALA A 198 11.28 -21.13 12.84
CA ALA A 198 11.08 -20.34 14.04
C ALA A 198 12.33 -20.35 14.93
N ALA A 199 12.94 -21.52 15.15
CA ALA A 199 14.20 -21.63 15.89
C ALA A 199 15.33 -20.84 15.23
N ALA A 200 15.45 -20.86 13.91
CA ALA A 200 16.47 -20.11 13.17
C ALA A 200 16.29 -18.58 13.24
N LEU A 201 15.05 -18.09 13.39
CA LEU A 201 14.76 -16.67 13.58
C LEU A 201 14.99 -16.20 15.03
N LEU A 202 14.91 -17.13 15.99
CA LEU A 202 14.93 -16.84 17.42
C LEU A 202 16.29 -17.10 18.07
N ALA A 203 17.01 -18.11 17.59
CA ALA A 203 18.38 -18.39 18.00
C ALA A 203 19.37 -17.55 17.19
N PRO A 204 20.60 -17.36 17.69
CA PRO A 204 21.70 -16.86 16.87
C PRO A 204 21.91 -17.77 15.65
N PRO A 205 22.65 -17.32 14.61
CA PRO A 205 22.86 -18.07 13.38
C PRO A 205 23.86 -19.23 13.59
N ASP A 206 23.53 -20.16 14.48
CA ASP A 206 24.30 -21.37 14.79
C ASP A 206 23.40 -22.61 14.84
N ALA A 207 23.85 -23.68 14.17
CA ALA A 207 23.04 -24.90 13.97
C ALA A 207 22.73 -25.62 15.30
N VAL A 208 23.62 -25.54 16.29
CA VAL A 208 23.45 -26.23 17.57
C VAL A 208 22.39 -25.55 18.43
N SER A 209 22.44 -24.23 18.59
CA SER A 209 21.39 -23.50 19.32
C SER A 209 20.06 -23.57 18.59
N MET A 210 20.06 -23.57 17.25
CA MET A 210 18.85 -23.79 16.45
C MET A 210 18.20 -25.15 16.78
N VAL A 211 18.97 -26.25 16.79
CA VAL A 211 18.45 -27.59 17.11
C VAL A 211 17.98 -27.67 18.57
N LEU A 212 18.74 -27.10 19.51
CA LEU A 212 18.38 -27.06 20.93
C LEU A 212 17.05 -26.33 21.17
N MET A 213 16.80 -25.24 20.42
CA MET A 213 15.54 -24.48 20.48
C MET A 213 14.40 -25.16 19.73
N MET A 214 14.69 -25.90 18.66
CA MET A 214 13.68 -26.63 17.88
C MET A 214 12.98 -27.72 18.73
N VAL A 215 13.72 -28.40 19.62
CA VAL A 215 13.20 -29.52 20.43
C VAL A 215 12.03 -29.08 21.34
N PRO A 216 12.14 -28.03 22.17
CA PRO A 216 11.01 -27.52 22.96
C PRO A 216 9.80 -27.10 22.11
N LEU A 217 10.02 -26.45 20.96
CA LEU A 217 8.93 -25.99 20.09
C LEU A 217 8.15 -27.18 19.49
N TRP A 218 8.88 -28.21 19.06
CA TRP A 218 8.29 -29.45 18.57
C TRP A 218 7.52 -30.19 19.67
N LEU A 219 8.06 -30.23 20.90
CA LEU A 219 7.40 -30.84 22.04
C LEU A 219 6.08 -30.13 22.37
N LEU A 220 6.05 -28.79 22.34
CA LEU A 220 4.82 -28.01 22.53
C LEU A 220 3.77 -28.34 21.45
N TYR A 221 4.18 -28.53 20.20
CA TYR A 221 3.27 -28.97 19.14
C TYR A 221 2.65 -30.34 19.44
N GLU A 222 3.45 -31.31 19.91
CA GLU A 222 2.95 -32.63 20.31
C GLU A 222 1.98 -32.59 21.49
N VAL A 223 2.28 -31.76 22.50
CA VAL A 223 1.36 -31.48 23.62
C VAL A 223 0.04 -30.91 23.09
N GLY A 224 0.10 -30.00 22.11
CA GLY A 224 -1.08 -29.48 21.42
C GLY A 224 -1.92 -30.57 20.75
N ILE A 225 -1.30 -31.52 20.05
CA ILE A 225 -1.99 -32.68 19.44
C ILE A 225 -2.66 -33.53 20.53
N TRP A 226 -1.96 -33.79 21.63
CA TRP A 226 -2.50 -34.57 22.73
C TRP A 226 -3.71 -33.91 23.37
N CYS A 227 -3.64 -32.59 23.66
CA CYS A 227 -4.77 -31.84 24.18
C CYS A 227 -5.95 -31.79 23.19
N ALA A 228 -5.69 -31.62 21.90
CA ALA A 228 -6.72 -31.68 20.86
C ALA A 228 -7.42 -33.05 20.83
N TRP A 229 -6.67 -34.15 20.99
CA TRP A 229 -7.24 -35.49 21.06
C TRP A 229 -8.16 -35.67 22.26
N VAL A 230 -7.79 -35.15 23.44
CA VAL A 230 -8.64 -35.20 24.64
C VAL A 230 -9.95 -34.42 24.42
N VAL A 231 -9.87 -33.24 23.79
CA VAL A 231 -11.04 -32.38 23.52
C VAL A 231 -11.97 -33.02 22.49
N ASP A 232 -11.41 -33.55 21.40
CA ASP A 232 -12.19 -34.20 20.35
C ASP A 232 -12.88 -35.48 20.86
N ARG A 233 -12.20 -36.26 21.73
CA ARG A 233 -12.79 -37.43 22.39
C ARG A 233 -13.96 -37.05 23.32
N ARG A 234 -13.86 -35.93 24.04
CA ARG A 234 -14.96 -35.39 24.87
C ARG A 234 -16.12 -34.88 24.00
N ARG A 235 -15.83 -34.24 22.87
CA ARG A 235 -16.83 -33.79 21.89
C ARG A 235 -17.56 -34.96 21.25
N ALA A 236 -16.84 -36.00 20.82
CA ALA A 236 -17.41 -37.22 20.26
C ALA A 236 -18.33 -37.94 21.27
N ARG A 237 -17.97 -37.98 22.56
CA ARG A 237 -18.83 -38.51 23.63
C ARG A 237 -20.12 -37.69 23.81
N ARG A 238 -20.02 -36.35 23.81
CA ARG A 238 -21.20 -35.45 23.88
C ARG A 238 -22.09 -35.56 22.64
N ALA A 239 -21.51 -35.69 21.45
CA ALA A 239 -22.25 -35.89 20.20
C ALA A 239 -22.96 -37.26 20.16
N ARG A 240 -22.35 -38.32 20.71
CA ARG A 240 -22.99 -39.64 20.88
C ARG A 240 -24.14 -39.59 21.91
N ALA A 241 -23.97 -38.89 23.04
CA ALA A 241 -25.04 -38.68 24.01
C ALA A 241 -26.21 -37.84 23.44
N ALA A 242 -25.91 -36.81 22.66
CA ALA A 242 -26.93 -35.98 21.99
C ALA A 242 -27.66 -36.75 20.87
N ARG A 243 -26.97 -37.65 20.15
CA ARG A 243 -27.60 -38.54 19.16
C ARG A 243 -28.53 -39.57 19.81
N GLY A 244 -28.19 -40.09 20.99
CA GLY A 244 -29.07 -40.96 21.79
C GLY A 244 -30.34 -40.27 22.30
N ALA A 245 -30.26 -38.97 22.62
CA ALA A 245 -31.44 -38.16 22.98
C ALA A 245 -32.26 -37.75 21.73
N ALA A 246 -31.61 -37.50 20.60
CA ALA A 246 -32.26 -37.13 19.34
C ALA A 246 -32.97 -38.31 18.64
N SER A 247 -32.53 -39.57 18.85
CA SER A 247 -33.26 -40.75 18.36
C SER A 247 -34.59 -40.98 19.10
N ALA A 248 -34.70 -40.56 20.37
CA ALA A 248 -35.96 -40.62 21.11
C ALA A 248 -36.93 -39.48 20.71
N ALA A 249 -36.41 -38.29 20.40
CA ALA A 249 -37.23 -37.15 19.96
C ALA A 249 -37.59 -37.20 18.46
N GLY A 250 -36.73 -37.80 17.62
CA GLY A 250 -36.95 -37.94 16.18
C GLY A 250 -38.11 -38.87 15.82
N LEU A 251 -38.38 -39.90 16.65
CA LEU A 251 -39.52 -40.80 16.48
C LEU A 251 -40.86 -40.12 16.84
N ALA A 252 -40.83 -39.14 17.76
CA ALA A 252 -42.01 -38.34 18.11
C ALA A 252 -42.27 -37.19 17.12
N ALA A 253 -41.22 -36.60 16.54
CA ALA A 253 -41.36 -35.51 15.57
C ALA A 253 -41.70 -35.99 14.14
N LEU A 254 -41.39 -37.23 13.78
CA LEU A 254 -41.77 -37.82 12.48
C LEU A 254 -43.28 -38.11 12.37
N LEU A 255 -43.99 -38.19 13.51
CA LEU A 255 -45.45 -38.37 13.57
C LEU A 255 -46.23 -37.04 13.53
N LEU A 256 -45.57 -35.87 13.61
CA LEU A 256 -46.22 -34.56 13.75
C LEU A 256 -45.94 -33.57 12.61
N LEU A 257 -45.16 -33.94 11.59
CA LEU A 257 -44.79 -33.05 10.47
C LEU A 257 -45.37 -33.47 9.12
N ALA A 258 -46.51 -34.18 9.13
CA ALA A 258 -47.38 -34.36 7.98
C ALA A 258 -48.50 -33.30 7.95
N ALA A 259 -48.17 -32.00 8.03
CA ALA A 259 -49.06 -30.88 7.69
C ALA A 259 -48.30 -29.54 7.75
N GLY A 260 -48.31 -28.78 6.65
CA GLY A 260 -47.98 -27.34 6.69
C GLY A 260 -47.07 -26.84 5.57
N ALA A 261 -47.67 -26.35 4.49
CA ALA A 261 -47.04 -25.53 3.45
C ALA A 261 -46.93 -24.04 3.89
N LEU A 262 -46.26 -23.24 3.02
CA LEU A 262 -46.11 -21.75 2.97
C LEU A 262 -44.66 -21.29 3.24
N GLY A 263 -44.07 -20.31 2.57
CA GLY A 263 -44.52 -19.34 1.56
C GLY A 263 -43.34 -18.42 1.21
N ALA A 264 -43.32 -17.89 -0.02
CA ALA A 264 -42.22 -17.13 -0.61
C ALA A 264 -42.03 -15.73 0.03
N GLN A 265 -40.77 -15.25 0.06
CA GLN A 265 -40.41 -13.89 0.49
C GLN A 265 -40.16 -12.98 -0.72
N THR A 266 -40.81 -11.81 -0.72
CA THR A 266 -40.74 -10.72 -1.70
C THR A 266 -39.45 -9.89 -1.60
N PRO A 267 -38.86 -9.40 -2.73
CA PRO A 267 -37.73 -8.48 -2.72
C PRO A 267 -38.14 -7.00 -2.62
N LEU A 268 -37.30 -6.18 -1.99
CA LEU A 268 -37.47 -4.72 -1.80
C LEU A 268 -37.33 -3.90 -3.12
N PRO A 269 -37.96 -2.72 -3.24
CA PRO A 269 -37.92 -1.89 -4.45
C PRO A 269 -36.61 -1.07 -4.57
N ARG A 270 -36.08 -1.00 -5.81
CA ARG A 270 -34.95 -0.11 -6.20
C ARG A 270 -35.45 1.28 -6.61
N ARG A 271 -34.75 2.33 -6.19
CA ARG A 271 -34.93 3.73 -6.66
C ARG A 271 -34.61 3.86 -8.17
N PRO A 272 -35.32 4.72 -8.91
CA PRO A 272 -35.00 4.99 -10.32
C PRO A 272 -33.75 5.88 -10.47
N ALA A 273 -32.90 5.52 -11.43
CA ALA A 273 -31.75 6.32 -11.85
C ALA A 273 -32.21 7.45 -12.79
N ARG A 274 -31.57 8.62 -12.64
CA ARG A 274 -31.77 9.82 -13.46
C ARG A 274 -31.21 9.59 -14.88
N PRO A 275 -31.89 10.01 -15.96
CA PRO A 275 -31.37 9.84 -17.31
C PRO A 275 -30.31 10.90 -17.63
N ASP A 276 -29.08 10.47 -17.93
CA ASP A 276 -28.05 11.29 -18.54
C ASP A 276 -28.38 11.48 -20.03
N THR A 277 -28.71 12.71 -20.40
CA THR A 277 -28.92 13.16 -21.77
C THR A 277 -27.59 13.49 -22.42
N THR A 278 -26.97 12.53 -23.11
CA THR A 278 -26.14 12.80 -24.30
C THR A 278 -26.29 11.63 -25.29
N PRO A 279 -26.72 11.87 -26.54
CA PRO A 279 -26.86 10.80 -27.51
C PRO A 279 -25.47 10.47 -28.07
N ARG A 280 -24.87 9.39 -27.57
CA ARG A 280 -23.79 8.70 -28.30
C ARG A 280 -24.44 7.89 -29.42
N THR A 281 -24.04 8.15 -30.65
CA THR A 281 -24.46 7.45 -31.86
C THR A 281 -24.29 5.93 -31.70
N ALA A 282 -25.35 5.18 -32.03
CA ALA A 282 -25.44 3.73 -31.86
C ALA A 282 -24.42 2.92 -32.69
N ALA A 283 -23.66 3.57 -33.59
CA ALA A 283 -22.67 2.91 -34.45
C ALA A 283 -21.38 2.47 -33.71
N ASP A 284 -20.96 3.17 -32.65
CA ASP A 284 -19.72 2.84 -31.92
C ASP A 284 -19.90 1.76 -30.84
N SER A 285 -21.17 1.47 -30.46
CA SER A 285 -21.47 0.51 -29.39
C SER A 285 -21.57 -0.94 -29.90
N ALA A 286 -21.74 -1.14 -31.21
CA ALA A 286 -21.82 -2.47 -31.83
C ALA A 286 -20.44 -3.07 -32.16
N ALA A 287 -19.38 -2.25 -32.21
CA ALA A 287 -18.02 -2.69 -32.53
C ALA A 287 -17.23 -3.22 -31.32
N GLN A 288 -17.70 -3.01 -30.09
CA GLN A 288 -16.88 -3.26 -28.90
C GLN A 288 -16.70 -4.73 -28.53
N GLY A 289 -17.40 -5.70 -29.13
CA GLY A 289 -17.33 -7.12 -28.73
C GLY A 289 -16.80 -8.12 -29.75
N ARG A 290 -16.48 -7.73 -31.00
CA ARG A 290 -15.96 -8.68 -32.00
C ARG A 290 -14.44 -8.85 -31.82
N LEU A 291 -14.02 -10.10 -31.67
CA LEU A 291 -12.61 -10.47 -31.68
C LEU A 291 -12.00 -10.06 -33.03
N ASP A 292 -10.79 -9.49 -33.01
CA ASP A 292 -10.07 -9.21 -34.25
C ASP A 292 -9.89 -10.51 -35.04
N THR A 293 -10.19 -10.49 -36.33
CA THR A 293 -10.07 -11.61 -37.25
C THR A 293 -8.68 -12.26 -37.23
N ALA A 294 -7.62 -11.47 -37.04
CA ALA A 294 -6.25 -11.99 -36.94
C ALA A 294 -6.03 -12.77 -35.64
N THR A 295 -6.40 -12.19 -34.50
CA THR A 295 -6.32 -12.84 -33.18
C THR A 295 -7.22 -14.07 -33.10
N ALA A 296 -8.42 -14.01 -33.71
CA ALA A 296 -9.35 -15.13 -33.78
C ALA A 296 -8.75 -16.34 -34.49
N ARG A 297 -8.15 -16.15 -35.67
CA ARG A 297 -7.49 -17.24 -36.40
C ARG A 297 -6.32 -17.84 -35.63
N ARG A 298 -5.51 -17.02 -34.95
CA ARG A 298 -4.38 -17.52 -34.15
C ARG A 298 -4.86 -18.42 -33.01
N LEU A 299 -5.89 -17.99 -32.29
CA LEU A 299 -6.40 -18.70 -31.12
C LEU A 299 -7.35 -19.85 -31.44
N GLY A 300 -7.72 -20.05 -32.71
CA GLY A 300 -8.70 -21.06 -33.12
C GLY A 300 -10.16 -20.66 -32.90
N PHE A 301 -10.46 -19.36 -32.72
CA PHE A 301 -11.84 -18.88 -32.67
C PHE A 301 -12.42 -18.73 -34.08
N PRO A 302 -13.64 -19.24 -34.34
CA PRO A 302 -14.34 -18.98 -35.59
C PRO A 302 -14.75 -17.51 -35.68
N THR A 303 -14.53 -16.89 -36.84
CA THR A 303 -14.88 -15.48 -37.11
C THR A 303 -16.36 -15.26 -37.44
N GLY A 304 -17.11 -16.35 -37.60
CA GLY A 304 -18.53 -16.41 -37.90
C GLY A 304 -18.96 -17.87 -38.17
N PRO A 305 -20.27 -18.14 -38.29
CA PRO A 305 -20.78 -19.46 -38.67
C PRO A 305 -20.40 -19.79 -40.11
N THR A 306 -20.07 -21.06 -40.38
CA THR A 306 -19.64 -21.52 -41.71
C THR A 306 -20.81 -21.68 -42.67
N ARG A 307 -22.00 -22.01 -42.13
CA ARG A 307 -23.26 -22.12 -42.88
C ARG A 307 -24.22 -20.97 -42.55
N SER A 308 -25.15 -20.72 -43.48
CA SER A 308 -26.27 -19.79 -43.30
C SER A 308 -27.55 -20.45 -43.78
N PHE A 309 -28.69 -20.01 -43.26
CA PHE A 309 -29.97 -20.50 -43.73
C PHE A 309 -30.27 -19.93 -45.13
N PRO A 310 -30.88 -20.72 -46.02
CA PRO A 310 -31.36 -20.21 -47.30
C PRO A 310 -32.37 -19.07 -47.08
N ALA A 311 -32.50 -18.18 -48.07
CA ALA A 311 -33.48 -17.11 -48.02
C ALA A 311 -34.89 -17.69 -47.82
N SER A 312 -35.63 -17.14 -46.86
CA SER A 312 -37.01 -17.56 -46.59
C SER A 312 -37.93 -17.15 -47.73
N ASP A 313 -38.73 -18.08 -48.24
CA ASP A 313 -39.86 -17.76 -49.10
C ASP A 313 -41.03 -17.15 -48.28
N ALA A 314 -42.11 -16.73 -48.95
CA ALA A 314 -43.25 -16.10 -48.29
C ALA A 314 -43.97 -17.02 -47.26
N VAL A 315 -43.87 -18.35 -47.43
CA VAL A 315 -44.51 -19.34 -46.54
C VAL A 315 -43.65 -19.54 -45.29
N ILE A 316 -42.35 -19.70 -45.47
CA ILE A 316 -41.39 -19.79 -44.36
C ILE A 316 -41.37 -18.49 -43.58
N ASP A 317 -41.36 -17.33 -44.23
CA ASP A 317 -41.37 -16.04 -43.56
C ASP A 317 -42.64 -15.86 -42.68
N SER A 318 -43.80 -16.33 -43.15
CA SER A 318 -45.04 -16.31 -42.35
C SER A 318 -45.01 -17.33 -41.20
N LEU A 319 -44.44 -18.53 -41.38
CA LEU A 319 -44.24 -19.50 -40.29
C LEU A 319 -43.25 -19.02 -39.23
N LEU A 320 -42.18 -18.33 -39.64
CA LEU A 320 -41.18 -17.76 -38.73
C LEU A 320 -41.76 -16.62 -37.88
N LYS A 321 -42.77 -15.90 -38.41
CA LYS A 321 -43.47 -14.80 -37.73
C LYS A 321 -44.68 -15.26 -36.92
N LEU A 322 -44.97 -16.56 -36.86
CA LEU A 322 -46.14 -17.10 -36.18
C LEU A 322 -46.07 -16.86 -34.66
N HIS A 323 -47.04 -16.11 -34.13
CA HIS A 323 -47.09 -15.80 -32.70
C HIS A 323 -47.45 -17.04 -31.86
N GLY A 324 -46.82 -17.19 -30.69
CA GLY A 324 -47.08 -18.29 -29.75
C GLY A 324 -46.20 -19.52 -29.92
N TYR A 325 -45.36 -19.57 -30.96
CA TYR A 325 -44.43 -20.68 -31.23
C TYR A 325 -42.97 -20.25 -31.01
N ARG A 326 -42.10 -21.19 -30.60
CA ARG A 326 -40.65 -20.98 -30.53
C ARG A 326 -40.00 -21.54 -31.78
N VAL A 327 -39.53 -20.66 -32.63
CA VAL A 327 -38.84 -21.03 -33.87
C VAL A 327 -37.47 -21.65 -33.55
N THR A 328 -37.19 -22.79 -34.19
CA THR A 328 -35.86 -23.41 -34.23
C THR A 328 -35.59 -23.79 -35.67
N GLN A 329 -34.56 -23.23 -36.28
CA GLN A 329 -34.14 -23.57 -37.63
C GLN A 329 -32.94 -24.50 -37.54
N TYR A 330 -32.88 -25.50 -38.41
CA TYR A 330 -31.75 -26.42 -38.49
C TYR A 330 -31.47 -26.79 -39.95
N VAL A 331 -30.19 -26.95 -40.26
CA VAL A 331 -29.64 -27.37 -41.56
C VAL A 331 -28.57 -28.42 -41.29
N ALA A 332 -28.62 -29.55 -41.98
CA ALA A 332 -27.63 -30.61 -41.90
C ALA A 332 -27.66 -31.44 -43.18
N ASP A 333 -26.61 -32.21 -43.43
CA ASP A 333 -26.55 -33.09 -44.62
C ASP A 333 -27.52 -34.26 -44.50
N THR A 334 -27.76 -34.72 -43.27
CA THR A 334 -28.75 -35.76 -42.97
C THR A 334 -29.55 -35.38 -41.72
N LEU A 335 -30.87 -35.36 -41.87
CA LEU A 335 -31.84 -35.19 -40.78
C LEU A 335 -32.58 -36.50 -40.58
N ILE A 336 -32.46 -37.09 -39.39
CA ILE A 336 -33.21 -38.28 -38.99
C ILE A 336 -34.15 -37.88 -37.86
N VAL A 337 -35.45 -38.03 -38.09
CA VAL A 337 -36.48 -37.86 -37.05
C VAL A 337 -37.01 -39.24 -36.69
N GLN A 338 -36.72 -39.72 -35.48
CA GLN A 338 -37.23 -41.02 -35.03
C GLN A 338 -38.53 -40.81 -34.26
N GLY A 339 -39.62 -41.36 -34.82
CA GLY A 339 -40.94 -41.37 -34.20
C GLY A 339 -41.05 -42.43 -33.10
N GLY A 340 -41.48 -42.01 -31.91
CA GLY A 340 -41.69 -42.85 -30.71
C GLY A 340 -41.93 -41.97 -29.48
N ASP A 341 -42.05 -42.57 -28.29
CA ASP A 341 -42.36 -41.91 -27.01
C ASP A 341 -41.39 -40.78 -26.56
N THR A 342 -40.25 -40.61 -27.23
CA THR A 342 -39.20 -39.65 -26.88
C THR A 342 -38.87 -38.61 -27.94
N GLN A 343 -39.41 -38.72 -29.17
CA GLN A 343 -39.13 -37.88 -30.36
C GLN A 343 -37.69 -37.32 -30.41
N THR A 344 -36.81 -38.05 -31.09
CA THR A 344 -35.40 -37.68 -31.24
C THR A 344 -35.11 -37.13 -32.63
N ILE A 345 -34.45 -35.97 -32.67
CA ILE A 345 -33.96 -35.34 -33.91
C ILE A 345 -32.45 -35.52 -33.95
N HIS A 346 -31.94 -36.20 -34.97
CA HIS A 346 -30.51 -36.37 -35.19
C HIS A 346 -30.10 -35.67 -36.49
N LEU A 347 -29.29 -34.62 -36.35
CA LEU A 347 -28.62 -33.91 -37.42
C LEU A 347 -27.20 -34.46 -37.58
N ARG A 348 -26.81 -34.90 -38.78
CA ARG A 348 -25.45 -35.38 -39.10
C ARG A 348 -24.92 -34.68 -40.35
N GLY A 349 -23.61 -34.44 -40.35
CA GLY A 349 -22.90 -33.79 -41.45
C GLY A 349 -23.14 -32.29 -41.40
N GLU A 350 -22.14 -31.55 -40.91
CA GLU A 350 -22.15 -30.08 -40.77
C GLU A 350 -23.50 -29.53 -40.27
N ALA A 351 -23.92 -30.01 -39.10
CA ALA A 351 -25.17 -29.63 -38.49
C ALA A 351 -25.10 -28.19 -37.95
N PHE A 352 -26.03 -27.37 -38.40
CA PHE A 352 -26.16 -25.97 -38.03
C PHE A 352 -27.57 -25.68 -37.52
N VAL A 353 -27.69 -25.11 -36.33
CA VAL A 353 -28.97 -24.86 -35.65
C VAL A 353 -29.01 -23.42 -35.15
N GLU A 354 -30.14 -22.74 -35.35
CA GLU A 354 -30.42 -21.43 -34.77
C GLU A 354 -31.73 -21.46 -33.97
N ARG A 355 -31.65 -20.96 -32.74
CA ARG A 355 -32.79 -20.86 -31.82
C ARG A 355 -32.65 -19.62 -30.95
N GLU A 356 -33.67 -18.76 -30.92
CA GLU A 356 -33.70 -17.53 -30.11
C GLU A 356 -32.46 -16.63 -30.33
N GLY A 357 -31.88 -16.62 -31.54
CA GLY A 357 -30.69 -15.84 -31.90
C GLY A 357 -29.34 -16.46 -31.48
N THR A 358 -29.35 -17.63 -30.84
CA THR A 358 -28.15 -18.42 -30.58
C THR A 358 -27.92 -19.40 -31.73
N LYS A 359 -26.70 -19.44 -32.27
CA LYS A 359 -26.32 -20.31 -33.39
C LYS A 359 -25.35 -21.38 -32.90
N LEU A 360 -25.57 -22.64 -33.27
CA LEU A 360 -24.74 -23.78 -32.91
C LEU A 360 -24.37 -24.56 -34.18
N GLU A 361 -23.08 -24.78 -34.38
CA GLU A 361 -22.51 -25.55 -35.48
C GLU A 361 -21.73 -26.74 -34.92
N SER A 362 -21.88 -27.95 -35.47
CA SER A 362 -21.15 -29.15 -35.05
C SER A 362 -21.30 -30.27 -36.10
N ASP A 363 -20.45 -31.29 -36.09
CA ASP A 363 -20.57 -32.43 -37.02
C ASP A 363 -21.87 -33.24 -36.82
N SER A 364 -22.30 -33.39 -35.56
CA SER A 364 -23.51 -34.11 -35.21
C SER A 364 -24.21 -33.46 -34.02
N ILE A 365 -25.50 -33.14 -34.19
CA ILE A 365 -26.36 -32.63 -33.12
C ILE A 365 -27.51 -33.61 -32.89
N ARG A 366 -27.71 -34.04 -31.65
CA ARG A 366 -28.84 -34.87 -31.21
C ARG A 366 -29.71 -34.07 -30.27
N TYR A 367 -30.99 -33.96 -30.58
CA TYR A 367 -31.98 -33.30 -29.74
C TYR A 367 -33.04 -34.30 -29.28
N HIS A 368 -33.19 -34.43 -27.96
CA HIS A 368 -34.21 -35.23 -27.30
C HIS A 368 -35.35 -34.30 -26.86
N GLN A 369 -36.48 -34.33 -27.56
CA GLN A 369 -37.55 -33.36 -27.37
C GLN A 369 -38.22 -33.49 -26.01
N ARG A 370 -38.48 -34.72 -25.53
CA ARG A 370 -39.14 -34.97 -24.24
C ARG A 370 -38.31 -34.56 -23.01
N SER A 371 -36.99 -34.75 -23.07
CA SER A 371 -36.06 -34.41 -21.98
C SER A 371 -35.39 -33.06 -22.16
N CYS A 372 -35.74 -32.31 -23.21
CA CYS A 372 -35.16 -31.02 -23.58
C CYS A 372 -33.63 -31.04 -23.76
N ARG A 373 -33.00 -32.21 -23.96
CA ARG A 373 -31.54 -32.37 -23.99
C ARG A 373 -31.00 -32.28 -25.41
N LEU A 374 -30.00 -31.44 -25.60
CA LEU A 374 -29.22 -31.29 -26.83
C LEU A 374 -27.79 -31.76 -26.57
N ASP A 375 -27.29 -32.68 -27.38
CA ASP A 375 -25.91 -33.14 -27.36
C ASP A 375 -25.28 -32.85 -28.73
N ALA A 376 -24.18 -32.10 -28.76
CA ALA A 376 -23.42 -31.77 -29.97
C ALA A 376 -21.98 -32.31 -29.85
N ILE A 377 -21.52 -33.00 -30.90
CA ILE A 377 -20.25 -33.75 -30.93
C ILE A 377 -19.58 -33.51 -32.28
N GLY A 378 -18.26 -33.33 -32.27
CA GLY A 378 -17.48 -32.98 -33.45
C GLY A 378 -17.41 -31.46 -33.57
N ASP A 379 -16.47 -30.90 -32.81
CA ASP A 379 -16.14 -29.47 -32.73
C ASP A 379 -17.34 -28.50 -32.63
N PRO A 380 -18.24 -28.65 -31.63
CA PRO A 380 -19.32 -27.71 -31.41
C PRO A 380 -18.84 -26.26 -31.23
N ARG A 381 -19.35 -25.37 -32.09
CA ARG A 381 -19.13 -23.92 -32.07
C ARG A 381 -20.44 -23.21 -31.78
N LEU A 382 -20.51 -22.59 -30.63
CA LEU A 382 -21.66 -21.81 -30.18
C LEU A 382 -21.37 -20.32 -30.35
N PHE A 383 -22.25 -19.64 -31.08
CA PHE A 383 -22.26 -18.21 -31.26
C PHE A 383 -23.45 -17.61 -30.50
N ASP A 384 -23.15 -16.95 -29.38
CA ASP A 384 -24.10 -16.14 -28.62
C ASP A 384 -23.70 -14.65 -28.80
N GLN A 385 -24.67 -13.74 -28.75
CA GLN A 385 -24.59 -12.33 -29.22
C GLN A 385 -23.35 -11.51 -28.77
N ALA A 386 -22.60 -11.96 -27.75
CA ALA A 386 -21.37 -11.33 -27.29
C ALA A 386 -20.21 -12.30 -26.96
N THR A 387 -20.38 -13.62 -27.09
CA THR A 387 -19.37 -14.61 -26.68
C THR A 387 -19.38 -15.82 -27.61
N VAL A 388 -18.19 -16.19 -28.10
CA VAL A 388 -17.97 -17.41 -28.87
C VAL A 388 -17.45 -18.48 -27.93
N MET A 389 -18.01 -19.68 -28.03
CA MET A 389 -17.58 -20.84 -27.27
C MET A 389 -17.37 -22.01 -28.22
N VAL A 390 -16.17 -22.59 -28.17
CA VAL A 390 -15.79 -23.76 -28.97
C VAL A 390 -15.40 -24.85 -28.00
N GLY A 391 -15.70 -26.12 -28.30
CA GLY A 391 -15.21 -27.26 -27.52
C GLY A 391 -15.30 -28.55 -28.34
N GLU A 392 -14.97 -29.68 -27.72
CA GLU A 392 -15.01 -30.99 -28.38
C GLU A 392 -16.40 -31.64 -28.30
N ALA A 393 -17.09 -31.40 -27.19
CA ALA A 393 -18.44 -31.90 -26.94
C ALA A 393 -19.23 -30.90 -26.12
N MET A 394 -20.51 -30.74 -26.44
CA MET A 394 -21.43 -29.84 -25.77
C MET A 394 -22.71 -30.58 -25.40
N ARG A 395 -23.13 -30.45 -24.14
CA ARG A 395 -24.43 -30.92 -23.66
C ARG A 395 -25.21 -29.72 -23.14
N TYR A 396 -26.45 -29.55 -23.57
CA TYR A 396 -27.28 -28.41 -23.21
C TYR A 396 -28.73 -28.82 -22.95
N ASP A 397 -29.27 -28.39 -21.82
CA ASP A 397 -30.68 -28.50 -21.46
C ASP A 397 -31.41 -27.23 -21.92
N THR A 398 -32.25 -27.39 -22.93
CA THR A 398 -33.02 -26.30 -23.54
C THR A 398 -34.17 -25.79 -22.67
N CYS A 399 -34.62 -26.56 -21.68
CA CYS A 399 -35.71 -26.18 -20.77
C CYS A 399 -35.19 -25.40 -19.56
N VAL A 400 -34.07 -25.84 -18.97
CA VAL A 400 -33.43 -25.16 -17.82
C VAL A 400 -32.40 -24.11 -18.28
N LYS A 401 -32.05 -24.07 -19.58
CA LYS A 401 -31.05 -23.17 -20.15
C LYS A 401 -29.68 -23.32 -19.49
N ARG A 402 -29.22 -24.58 -19.38
CA ARG A 402 -27.94 -24.95 -18.75
C ARG A 402 -27.20 -25.94 -19.62
N GLY A 403 -25.89 -25.77 -19.76
CA GLY A 403 -25.07 -26.72 -20.49
C GLY A 403 -23.67 -26.87 -19.93
N THR A 404 -22.99 -27.90 -20.40
CA THR A 404 -21.59 -28.20 -20.14
C THR A 404 -20.87 -28.36 -21.46
N VAL A 405 -19.69 -27.79 -21.57
CA VAL A 405 -18.82 -27.88 -22.74
C VAL A 405 -17.48 -28.44 -22.28
N HIS A 406 -17.07 -29.54 -22.88
CA HIS A 406 -15.80 -30.20 -22.57
C HIS A 406 -14.67 -29.56 -23.38
N ASN A 407 -13.52 -29.34 -22.72
CA ASN A 407 -12.36 -28.67 -23.30
C ASN A 407 -12.72 -27.37 -24.04
N ALA A 408 -13.54 -26.55 -23.38
CA ALA A 408 -14.11 -25.36 -23.97
C ALA A 408 -13.09 -24.22 -24.01
N LEU A 409 -12.99 -23.56 -25.15
CA LEU A 409 -12.28 -22.30 -25.34
C LEU A 409 -13.30 -21.16 -25.48
N THR A 410 -13.19 -20.16 -24.60
CA THR A 410 -14.02 -18.95 -24.67
C THR A 410 -13.21 -17.70 -24.32
N ASN A 411 -13.75 -16.54 -24.67
CA ASN A 411 -13.14 -15.25 -24.37
C ASN A 411 -14.15 -14.31 -23.72
N PHE A 412 -13.63 -13.32 -22.98
CA PHE A 412 -14.42 -12.25 -22.40
C PHE A 412 -13.59 -10.97 -22.27
N GLN A 413 -14.29 -9.85 -22.22
CA GLN A 413 -13.69 -8.53 -22.30
C GLN A 413 -13.65 -7.83 -20.93
N GLN A 414 -12.49 -7.30 -20.55
CA GLN A 414 -12.25 -6.48 -19.36
C GLN A 414 -11.77 -5.07 -19.75
N GLY A 415 -12.69 -4.11 -19.82
CA GLY A 415 -12.33 -2.76 -20.26
C GLY A 415 -11.68 -2.80 -21.65
N PRO A 416 -10.44 -2.32 -21.85
CA PRO A 416 -9.72 -2.50 -23.11
C PRO A 416 -9.03 -3.87 -23.26
N GLY A 417 -8.84 -4.63 -22.18
CA GLY A 417 -8.18 -5.93 -22.20
C GLY A 417 -9.14 -7.09 -22.47
N ARG A 418 -8.62 -8.24 -22.90
CA ARG A 418 -9.39 -9.47 -23.07
C ARG A 418 -8.73 -10.61 -22.30
N TRP A 419 -9.55 -11.55 -21.87
CA TRP A 419 -9.14 -12.75 -21.19
C TRP A 419 -9.72 -13.96 -21.91
N TYR A 420 -8.94 -15.02 -21.92
CA TYR A 420 -9.23 -16.29 -22.54
C TYR A 420 -9.28 -17.36 -21.47
N VAL A 421 -10.26 -18.25 -21.58
CA VAL A 421 -10.41 -19.39 -20.68
C VAL A 421 -10.48 -20.67 -21.50
N ARG A 422 -9.71 -21.67 -21.06
CA ARG A 422 -9.71 -23.04 -21.56
C ARG A 422 -10.07 -24.01 -20.45
N GLY A 423 -10.88 -25.02 -20.71
CA GLY A 423 -11.16 -26.11 -19.77
C GLY A 423 -12.62 -26.54 -19.74
N ASP A 424 -13.03 -27.26 -18.70
CA ASP A 424 -14.40 -27.78 -18.60
C ASP A 424 -15.34 -26.69 -18.10
N LEU A 425 -16.21 -26.20 -18.99
CA LEU A 425 -17.10 -25.07 -18.67
C LEU A 425 -18.55 -25.53 -18.54
N ALA A 426 -19.19 -25.17 -17.43
CA ALA A 426 -20.63 -25.26 -17.25
C ALA A 426 -21.24 -23.85 -17.34
N VAL A 427 -22.15 -23.67 -18.28
CA VAL A 427 -22.81 -22.40 -18.58
C VAL A 427 -24.26 -22.45 -18.13
N ASP A 428 -24.67 -21.46 -17.34
CA ASP A 428 -26.07 -21.20 -17.04
C ASP A 428 -26.48 -19.93 -17.78
N SER A 429 -27.08 -20.11 -18.97
CA SER A 429 -27.51 -19.01 -19.83
C SER A 429 -28.74 -18.30 -19.29
N GLY A 430 -29.49 -18.92 -18.38
CA GLY A 430 -30.59 -18.28 -17.63
C GLY A 430 -30.12 -17.33 -16.52
N SER A 431 -28.95 -17.57 -15.92
CA SER A 431 -28.45 -16.78 -14.77
C SER A 431 -27.15 -15.99 -15.02
N THR A 432 -26.63 -15.96 -16.26
CA THR A 432 -25.37 -15.29 -16.64
C THR A 432 -24.14 -15.77 -15.85
N ARG A 433 -24.21 -17.00 -15.33
CA ARG A 433 -23.15 -17.63 -14.54
C ARG A 433 -22.40 -18.64 -15.39
N LEU A 434 -21.09 -18.61 -15.27
CA LEU A 434 -20.21 -19.59 -15.91
C LEU A 434 -19.33 -20.21 -14.83
N TYR A 435 -19.25 -21.52 -14.82
CA TYR A 435 -18.45 -22.30 -13.90
C TYR A 435 -17.38 -23.02 -14.71
N GLY A 436 -16.14 -23.01 -14.24
CA GLY A 436 -15.04 -23.74 -14.84
C GLY A 436 -14.52 -24.79 -13.87
N ALA A 437 -14.20 -25.97 -14.38
CA ALA A 437 -13.40 -26.96 -13.67
C ALA A 437 -12.12 -27.19 -14.48
N LYS A 438 -10.99 -27.36 -13.77
CA LYS A 438 -9.66 -27.55 -14.38
C LYS A 438 -9.41 -26.54 -15.51
N SER A 439 -9.60 -25.26 -15.20
CA SER A 439 -9.61 -24.20 -16.20
C SER A 439 -8.30 -23.41 -16.20
N GLU A 440 -7.77 -23.14 -17.38
CA GLU A 440 -6.65 -22.23 -17.59
C GLU A 440 -7.17 -20.86 -17.98
N VAL A 441 -6.67 -19.82 -17.33
CA VAL A 441 -7.09 -18.43 -17.54
C VAL A 441 -5.89 -17.58 -17.91
N THR A 442 -5.92 -16.90 -19.04
CA THR A 442 -4.82 -16.04 -19.50
C THR A 442 -5.34 -14.79 -20.21
N SER A 443 -4.55 -13.72 -20.23
CA SER A 443 -4.82 -12.56 -21.10
C SER A 443 -3.93 -12.57 -22.34
N ASP A 444 -3.05 -13.57 -22.49
CA ASP A 444 -2.17 -13.67 -23.65
C ASP A 444 -2.95 -14.09 -24.89
N GLU A 445 -2.60 -13.50 -26.03
CA GLU A 445 -3.22 -13.75 -27.34
C GLU A 445 -2.50 -14.87 -28.12
N ASN A 446 -1.44 -15.45 -27.56
CA ASN A 446 -0.72 -16.56 -28.16
C ASN A 446 -1.47 -17.90 -27.99
N PRO A 447 -1.40 -18.83 -28.98
CA PRO A 447 -2.03 -20.15 -28.89
C PRO A 447 -1.49 -20.94 -27.69
N VAL A 448 -0.17 -20.96 -27.54
CA VAL A 448 0.52 -21.38 -26.32
C VAL A 448 0.80 -20.12 -25.53
N PRO A 449 0.11 -19.88 -24.40
CA PRO A 449 0.27 -18.64 -23.67
C PRO A 449 1.62 -18.65 -22.93
N ASP A 450 2.34 -17.53 -23.00
CA ASP A 450 3.59 -17.33 -22.25
C ASP A 450 3.34 -17.41 -20.75
N TYR A 451 2.12 -17.10 -20.30
CA TYR A 451 1.68 -17.29 -18.94
C TYR A 451 0.20 -17.66 -18.85
N HIS A 452 -0.17 -18.49 -17.88
CA HIS A 452 -1.57 -18.81 -17.59
C HIS A 452 -1.77 -19.13 -16.12
N PHE A 453 -2.99 -18.89 -15.62
CA PHE A 453 -3.42 -19.35 -14.31
C PHE A 453 -4.16 -20.68 -14.46
N SER A 454 -3.56 -21.76 -13.99
CA SER A 454 -4.23 -23.06 -13.88
C SER A 454 -5.10 -23.05 -12.62
N THR A 455 -6.39 -23.32 -12.77
CA THR A 455 -7.39 -23.20 -11.70
C THR A 455 -8.18 -24.50 -11.54
N GLY A 456 -8.39 -24.94 -10.30
CA GLY A 456 -9.17 -26.15 -10.03
C GLY A 456 -10.67 -25.94 -10.24
N GLU A 457 -11.21 -24.89 -9.64
CA GLU A 457 -12.59 -24.43 -9.72
C GLU A 457 -12.58 -22.93 -10.07
N MET A 458 -13.41 -22.54 -11.03
CA MET A 458 -13.63 -21.15 -11.41
C MET A 458 -15.13 -20.86 -11.39
N LYS A 459 -15.49 -19.66 -10.96
CA LYS A 459 -16.84 -19.15 -11.01
C LYS A 459 -16.83 -17.72 -11.52
N TRP A 460 -17.65 -17.49 -12.52
CA TRP A 460 -17.88 -16.20 -13.12
C TRP A 460 -19.32 -15.75 -12.87
N LEU A 461 -19.49 -14.57 -12.30
CA LEU A 461 -20.78 -13.97 -11.96
C LEU A 461 -21.06 -12.78 -12.87
N ASN A 462 -22.21 -12.81 -13.55
CA ASN A 462 -22.76 -11.70 -14.33
C ASN A 462 -21.81 -11.09 -15.36
N LYS A 463 -20.98 -11.92 -16.01
CA LYS A 463 -19.92 -11.48 -16.96
C LYS A 463 -18.96 -10.40 -16.42
N ASN A 464 -18.90 -10.24 -15.10
CA ASN A 464 -18.23 -9.12 -14.45
C ASN A 464 -17.32 -9.48 -13.27
N VAL A 465 -17.55 -10.59 -12.56
CA VAL A 465 -16.73 -10.95 -11.40
C VAL A 465 -16.26 -12.38 -11.54
N MET A 466 -14.95 -12.58 -11.56
CA MET A 466 -14.31 -13.89 -11.60
C MET A 466 -13.74 -14.24 -10.22
N VAL A 467 -13.99 -15.47 -9.80
CA VAL A 467 -13.39 -16.07 -8.62
C VAL A 467 -12.85 -17.44 -9.01
N ALA A 468 -11.57 -17.72 -8.75
CA ALA A 468 -10.97 -19.02 -9.06
C ALA A 468 -10.16 -19.56 -7.87
N ARG A 469 -10.15 -20.88 -7.66
CA ARG A 469 -9.44 -21.54 -6.56
C ARG A 469 -9.17 -23.03 -6.83
N PRO A 470 -8.11 -23.61 -6.26
CA PRO A 470 -6.82 -22.92 -6.11
C PRO A 470 -6.36 -22.42 -7.49
N ALA A 471 -5.54 -21.38 -7.53
CA ALA A 471 -5.00 -20.84 -8.78
C ALA A 471 -3.48 -20.87 -8.75
N VAL A 472 -2.86 -21.45 -9.77
CA VAL A 472 -1.41 -21.55 -9.89
C VAL A 472 -0.99 -20.79 -11.13
N LEU A 473 -0.14 -19.78 -10.96
CA LEU A 473 0.47 -19.06 -12.07
C LEU A 473 1.60 -19.88 -12.65
N TYR A 474 1.44 -20.25 -13.92
CA TYR A 474 2.47 -20.83 -14.76
C TYR A 474 3.01 -19.76 -15.72
N VAL A 475 4.32 -19.76 -15.92
CA VAL A 475 4.97 -19.07 -17.04
C VAL A 475 5.60 -20.16 -17.88
N HIS A 476 5.13 -20.29 -19.12
CA HIS A 476 5.21 -21.53 -19.89
C HIS A 476 4.79 -22.73 -19.02
N ASP A 477 5.66 -23.72 -18.83
CA ASP A 477 5.38 -24.94 -18.06
C ASP A 477 5.87 -24.89 -16.60
N VAL A 478 6.42 -23.74 -16.15
CA VAL A 478 7.01 -23.60 -14.82
C VAL A 478 6.02 -22.96 -13.85
N PRO A 479 5.63 -23.64 -12.74
CA PRO A 479 4.79 -23.04 -11.72
C PRO A 479 5.61 -22.03 -10.90
N ILE A 480 5.20 -20.76 -10.89
CA ILE A 480 5.90 -19.68 -10.18
C ILE A 480 5.21 -19.34 -8.86
N LEU A 481 3.88 -19.25 -8.86
CA LEU A 481 3.14 -18.74 -7.72
C LEU A 481 1.85 -19.52 -7.51
N TRP A 482 1.67 -20.06 -6.30
CA TRP A 482 0.43 -20.69 -5.88
C TRP A 482 -0.42 -19.71 -5.06
N LEU A 483 -1.67 -19.51 -5.46
CA LEU A 483 -2.65 -18.64 -4.81
C LEU A 483 -3.85 -19.49 -4.35
N PRO A 484 -4.31 -19.34 -3.10
CA PRO A 484 -5.46 -20.10 -2.60
C PRO A 484 -6.76 -19.70 -3.31
N PHE A 485 -6.88 -18.44 -3.74
CA PHE A 485 -7.93 -17.95 -4.60
C PHE A 485 -7.47 -16.72 -5.39
N ILE A 486 -8.07 -16.48 -6.55
CA ILE A 486 -7.96 -15.24 -7.32
C ILE A 486 -9.35 -14.63 -7.39
N PHE A 487 -9.40 -13.31 -7.19
CA PHE A 487 -10.60 -12.49 -7.35
C PHE A 487 -10.30 -11.38 -8.35
N GLN A 488 -11.09 -11.29 -9.42
CA GLN A 488 -10.96 -10.27 -10.44
C GLN A 488 -12.33 -9.66 -10.75
N ASP A 489 -12.45 -8.34 -10.60
CA ASP A 489 -13.65 -7.59 -10.97
C ASP A 489 -13.41 -6.81 -12.27
N VAL A 490 -14.24 -7.09 -13.25
CA VAL A 490 -14.16 -6.70 -14.65
C VAL A 490 -15.07 -5.50 -14.96
N ARG A 491 -15.89 -5.07 -13.98
CA ARG A 491 -16.77 -3.91 -14.12
C ARG A 491 -15.95 -2.64 -14.38
N LYS A 492 -16.53 -1.74 -15.18
CA LYS A 492 -15.95 -0.41 -15.41
C LYS A 492 -15.85 0.36 -14.07
N GLY A 493 -14.75 1.10 -13.90
CA GLY A 493 -14.49 1.93 -12.73
C GLY A 493 -13.50 1.32 -11.74
N ARG A 494 -13.48 1.86 -10.52
CA ARG A 494 -12.49 1.52 -9.49
C ARG A 494 -12.85 0.21 -8.80
N ARG A 495 -12.09 -0.86 -9.02
CA ARG A 495 -12.39 -2.19 -8.47
C ARG A 495 -11.14 -2.95 -8.09
N SER A 496 -11.21 -3.68 -6.97
CA SER A 496 -10.10 -4.51 -6.50
C SER A 496 -9.83 -5.69 -7.43
N GLY A 497 -8.56 -6.01 -7.63
CA GLY A 497 -8.14 -7.10 -8.51
C GLY A 497 -6.63 -7.18 -8.66
N ILE A 498 -6.18 -8.29 -9.24
CA ILE A 498 -4.77 -8.45 -9.62
C ILE A 498 -4.53 -7.53 -10.83
N LEU A 499 -3.40 -6.82 -10.79
CA LEU A 499 -2.95 -6.04 -11.93
C LEU A 499 -2.51 -6.99 -13.05
N VAL A 500 -2.94 -6.71 -14.27
CA VAL A 500 -2.57 -7.54 -15.43
C VAL A 500 -1.07 -7.39 -15.68
N PRO A 501 -0.27 -8.45 -15.47
CA PRO A 501 1.16 -8.39 -15.74
C PRO A 501 1.38 -8.19 -17.23
N ARG A 502 2.32 -7.33 -17.60
CA ARG A 502 2.72 -7.12 -18.99
C ARG A 502 4.11 -7.66 -19.18
N PHE A 503 4.24 -8.64 -20.06
CA PHE A 503 5.51 -9.18 -20.48
C PHE A 503 5.90 -8.50 -21.79
N GLY A 504 7.16 -8.11 -21.90
CA GLY A 504 7.65 -7.51 -23.12
C GLY A 504 9.07 -7.97 -23.45
N LEU A 505 9.29 -8.11 -24.74
CA LEU A 505 10.56 -8.38 -25.38
C LEU A 505 10.75 -7.26 -26.40
N ASN A 506 11.53 -6.22 -26.07
CA ASN A 506 12.28 -5.36 -27.01
C ASN A 506 12.61 -3.99 -26.43
N ASP A 507 13.84 -3.56 -26.70
CA ASP A 507 14.21 -2.16 -26.88
C ASP A 507 14.76 -2.06 -28.33
N ILE A 508 14.03 -1.39 -29.24
CA ILE A 508 14.31 -1.37 -30.69
C ILE A 508 15.61 -0.60 -31.05
N VAL A 509 16.23 0.09 -30.09
CA VAL A 509 17.27 1.11 -30.38
C VAL A 509 18.64 0.78 -29.77
N ARG A 510 18.92 -0.43 -29.27
CA ARG A 510 20.28 -0.80 -28.81
C ARG A 510 20.71 -2.20 -29.24
N PRO A 511 21.79 -2.35 -30.02
CA PRO A 511 22.25 -3.63 -30.54
C PRO A 511 23.15 -4.36 -29.51
N VAL A 512 22.64 -4.65 -28.31
CA VAL A 512 23.35 -5.50 -27.33
C VAL A 512 22.68 -6.86 -27.21
N ARG A 513 23.49 -7.93 -27.18
CA ARG A 513 23.09 -9.34 -27.26
C ARG A 513 22.49 -9.92 -25.95
N SER A 514 22.31 -9.12 -24.90
CA SER A 514 21.60 -9.57 -23.70
C SER A 514 20.10 -9.40 -23.88
N TYR A 515 19.35 -10.49 -23.83
CA TYR A 515 17.88 -10.50 -23.88
C TYR A 515 17.28 -9.56 -22.80
N GLN A 516 16.82 -8.36 -23.17
CA GLN A 516 16.19 -7.42 -22.23
C GLN A 516 14.70 -7.73 -22.06
N ARG A 517 14.43 -8.72 -21.22
CA ARG A 517 13.07 -9.10 -20.82
C ARG A 517 12.56 -8.13 -19.75
N HIS A 518 11.28 -7.81 -19.76
CA HIS A 518 10.68 -7.07 -18.66
C HIS A 518 9.29 -7.60 -18.31
N VAL A 519 8.97 -7.50 -17.02
CA VAL A 519 7.66 -7.82 -16.46
C VAL A 519 7.17 -6.59 -15.70
N LEU A 520 6.08 -6.01 -16.14
CA LEU A 520 5.50 -4.79 -15.56
C LEU A 520 4.17 -5.10 -14.90
N ASN A 521 3.78 -4.24 -13.97
CA ASN A 521 2.48 -4.25 -13.29
C ASN A 521 2.20 -5.57 -12.56
N VAL A 522 3.21 -6.23 -12.01
CA VAL A 522 2.99 -7.38 -11.13
C VAL A 522 2.52 -6.86 -9.79
N GLY A 523 1.24 -6.98 -9.47
CA GLY A 523 0.73 -6.37 -8.25
C GLY A 523 -0.75 -6.54 -8.01
N TYR A 524 -1.23 -5.82 -7.00
CA TYR A 524 -2.62 -5.87 -6.57
C TYR A 524 -3.16 -4.45 -6.40
N TYR A 525 -4.37 -4.26 -6.91
CA TYR A 525 -5.14 -3.05 -6.71
C TYR A 525 -6.28 -3.34 -5.73
N LEU A 526 -6.41 -2.51 -4.71
CA LEU A 526 -7.40 -2.62 -3.65
C LEU A 526 -8.23 -1.33 -3.59
N ALA A 527 -9.49 -1.41 -3.99
CA ALA A 527 -10.48 -0.38 -3.73
C ALA A 527 -11.11 -0.64 -2.36
N ILE A 528 -10.70 0.12 -1.33
CA ILE A 528 -11.17 -0.07 0.05
C ILE A 528 -12.61 0.42 0.20
N ASN A 529 -12.91 1.59 -0.36
CA ASN A 529 -14.25 2.17 -0.42
C ASN A 529 -14.35 3.09 -1.65
N ASP A 530 -15.34 3.99 -1.73
CA ASP A 530 -15.50 4.94 -2.86
C ASP A 530 -14.59 6.18 -2.77
N TYR A 531 -13.89 6.35 -1.64
CA TYR A 531 -13.04 7.51 -1.37
C TYR A 531 -11.55 7.18 -1.33
N LEU A 532 -11.17 5.96 -0.95
CA LEU A 532 -9.80 5.51 -0.74
C LEU A 532 -9.47 4.27 -1.57
N ASP A 533 -8.34 4.33 -2.28
CA ASP A 533 -7.75 3.18 -2.96
C ASP A 533 -6.28 2.98 -2.58
N PHE A 534 -5.80 1.77 -2.86
CA PHE A 534 -4.42 1.37 -2.65
C PHE A 534 -3.95 0.47 -3.80
N LEU A 535 -2.79 0.75 -4.36
CA LEU A 535 -2.14 0.02 -5.43
C LEU A 535 -0.75 -0.36 -4.96
N VAL A 536 -0.38 -1.63 -5.08
CA VAL A 536 1.00 -2.08 -4.94
C VAL A 536 1.38 -2.82 -6.21
N SER A 537 2.48 -2.44 -6.83
CA SER A 537 3.00 -3.09 -8.04
C SER A 537 4.51 -3.18 -8.01
N ALA A 538 5.05 -4.15 -8.74
CA ALA A 538 6.47 -4.28 -9.01
C ALA A 538 6.69 -4.38 -10.52
N ASP A 539 7.73 -3.69 -10.98
CA ASP A 539 8.20 -3.76 -12.35
C ASP A 539 9.64 -4.29 -12.33
N TRP A 540 9.92 -5.31 -13.11
CA TRP A 540 11.24 -5.91 -13.23
C TRP A 540 11.73 -5.79 -14.67
N TYR A 541 12.93 -5.25 -14.83
CA TYR A 541 13.68 -5.22 -16.08
C TYR A 541 14.95 -6.05 -15.90
N ALA A 542 15.10 -7.08 -16.74
CA ALA A 542 16.26 -7.96 -16.74
C ALA A 542 17.54 -7.15 -16.93
N ALA A 543 18.53 -7.37 -16.06
CA ALA A 543 19.81 -6.66 -16.07
C ALA A 543 19.63 -5.14 -16.22
N ARG A 544 18.74 -4.54 -15.41
CA ARG A 544 18.59 -3.08 -15.36
C ARG A 544 18.13 -2.60 -14.01
N TYR A 545 16.87 -2.87 -13.66
CA TYR A 545 16.30 -2.47 -12.37
C TYR A 545 15.11 -3.32 -11.95
N LEU A 546 14.90 -3.39 -10.64
CA LEU A 546 13.66 -3.79 -10.00
C LEU A 546 13.05 -2.55 -9.36
N SER A 547 11.80 -2.24 -9.69
CA SER A 547 11.05 -1.16 -9.05
C SER A 547 9.87 -1.71 -8.27
N LEU A 548 9.63 -1.15 -7.08
CA LEU A 548 8.46 -1.42 -6.25
C LEU A 548 7.70 -0.12 -6.05
N ARG A 549 6.44 -0.09 -6.46
CA ARG A 549 5.58 1.08 -6.42
C ARG A 549 4.38 0.82 -5.52
N ALA A 550 4.10 1.77 -4.64
CA ALA A 550 2.88 1.83 -3.85
C ALA A 550 2.20 3.18 -4.11
N LYS A 551 0.91 3.18 -4.41
CA LYS A 551 0.12 4.39 -4.63
C LYS A 551 -1.18 4.31 -3.87
N SER A 552 -1.59 5.42 -3.25
CA SER A 552 -2.89 5.55 -2.62
C SER A 552 -3.54 6.85 -3.03
N SER A 553 -4.79 6.80 -3.46
CA SER A 553 -5.58 7.97 -3.81
C SER A 553 -6.73 8.11 -2.81
N TYR A 554 -6.94 9.31 -2.29
CA TYR A 554 -8.00 9.62 -1.34
C TYR A 554 -8.81 10.82 -1.81
N ARG A 555 -10.13 10.74 -1.68
CA ARG A 555 -11.07 11.79 -2.08
C ARG A 555 -12.28 11.79 -1.15
N TRP A 556 -12.26 12.59 -0.10
CA TRP A 556 -13.40 12.81 0.79
C TRP A 556 -14.10 14.12 0.44
N LEU A 557 -15.15 14.02 -0.38
CA LEU A 557 -15.91 15.18 -0.87
C LEU A 557 -16.54 15.99 0.27
N ASP A 558 -17.16 15.33 1.26
CA ASP A 558 -17.82 16.01 2.39
C ASP A 558 -16.85 16.78 3.29
N ARG A 559 -15.57 16.41 3.27
CA ARG A 559 -14.50 17.08 4.03
C ARG A 559 -13.65 18.00 3.15
N PHE A 560 -13.98 18.12 1.86
CA PHE A 560 -13.20 18.84 0.84
C PHE A 560 -11.71 18.47 0.84
N ILE A 561 -11.42 17.17 0.98
CA ILE A 561 -10.07 16.61 0.96
C ILE A 561 -9.93 15.77 -0.30
N ASP A 562 -8.92 16.06 -1.10
CA ASP A 562 -8.55 15.24 -2.24
C ASP A 562 -7.03 15.18 -2.41
N GLY A 563 -6.53 14.06 -2.87
CA GLY A 563 -5.10 13.88 -3.09
C GLY A 563 -4.69 12.45 -3.33
N GLY A 564 -3.38 12.25 -3.40
CA GLY A 564 -2.77 10.94 -3.51
C GLY A 564 -1.33 10.95 -3.04
N ILE A 565 -0.90 9.80 -2.54
CA ILE A 565 0.47 9.54 -2.13
C ILE A 565 1.01 8.45 -3.05
N SER A 566 2.23 8.62 -3.53
CA SER A 566 2.97 7.63 -4.28
C SER A 566 4.35 7.42 -3.66
N PHE A 567 4.72 6.17 -3.49
CA PHE A 567 6.02 5.72 -3.06
C PHE A 567 6.57 4.80 -4.14
N GLU A 568 7.81 5.01 -4.56
CA GLU A 568 8.46 4.15 -5.54
C GLU A 568 9.91 3.93 -5.13
N ARG A 569 10.34 2.68 -5.09
CA ARG A 569 11.72 2.29 -4.80
C ARG A 569 12.31 1.61 -6.02
N TYR A 570 13.38 2.18 -6.55
CA TYR A 570 14.21 1.60 -7.61
C TYR A 570 15.45 0.95 -6.99
N GLY A 571 15.70 -0.31 -7.32
CA GLY A 571 16.98 -0.98 -7.13
C GLY A 571 17.60 -1.28 -8.49
N LEU A 572 18.77 -0.69 -8.77
CA LEU A 572 19.55 -1.02 -9.96
C LEU A 572 20.17 -2.40 -9.78
N LEU A 573 20.12 -3.23 -10.83
CA LEU A 573 20.63 -4.60 -10.80
C LEU A 573 22.05 -4.70 -11.37
N ASP A 574 22.40 -3.82 -12.32
CA ASP A 574 23.69 -3.84 -13.01
C ASP A 574 24.78 -3.01 -12.33
N VAL A 575 24.37 -1.92 -11.67
CA VAL A 575 25.26 -0.98 -10.98
C VAL A 575 24.74 -0.81 -9.56
N PRO A 576 25.60 -0.82 -8.53
CA PRO A 576 25.17 -0.55 -7.16
C PRO A 576 24.52 0.83 -7.07
N GLY A 577 23.22 0.85 -6.82
CA GLY A 577 22.46 2.08 -6.68
C GLY A 577 21.00 1.82 -6.39
N SER A 578 20.42 2.65 -5.53
CA SER A 578 18.98 2.66 -5.30
C SER A 578 18.47 4.10 -5.24
N SER A 579 17.19 4.26 -5.56
CA SER A 579 16.51 5.54 -5.44
C SER A 579 15.13 5.33 -4.86
N ILE A 580 14.74 6.21 -3.95
CA ILE A 580 13.39 6.29 -3.41
C ILE A 580 12.78 7.58 -3.95
N ARG A 581 11.63 7.44 -4.60
CA ARG A 581 10.81 8.56 -5.03
C ARG A 581 9.54 8.63 -4.18
N LEU A 582 9.26 9.82 -3.68
CA LEU A 582 8.07 10.14 -2.91
C LEU A 582 7.29 11.22 -3.68
N GLY A 583 6.03 10.93 -3.94
CA GLY A 583 5.08 11.87 -4.50
C GLY A 583 3.91 12.07 -3.54
N TRP A 584 3.51 13.31 -3.32
CA TRP A 584 2.32 13.62 -2.54
C TRP A 584 1.60 14.81 -3.13
N GLN A 585 0.39 14.57 -3.61
CA GLN A 585 -0.54 15.61 -4.02
C GLN A 585 -1.65 15.68 -2.97
N HIS A 586 -1.97 16.88 -2.51
CA HIS A 586 -2.98 17.10 -1.49
C HIS A 586 -3.61 18.48 -1.66
N GLN A 587 -4.93 18.51 -1.60
CA GLN A 587 -5.73 19.70 -1.56
C GLN A 587 -6.77 19.53 -0.47
N GLN A 588 -6.81 20.49 0.45
CA GLN A 588 -7.77 20.51 1.53
C GLN A 588 -8.30 21.91 1.77
N ARG A 589 -9.63 22.05 1.75
CA ARG A 589 -10.32 23.27 2.14
C ARG A 589 -11.05 23.04 3.45
N PHE A 590 -10.46 23.52 4.55
CA PHE A 590 -11.09 23.44 5.87
C PHE A 590 -12.30 24.39 5.97
N SER A 591 -12.22 25.55 5.30
CA SER A 591 -13.29 26.54 5.17
C SER A 591 -13.01 27.46 3.97
N SER A 592 -13.89 28.43 3.70
CA SER A 592 -13.62 29.49 2.71
C SER A 592 -12.40 30.36 3.07
N ARG A 593 -11.98 30.34 4.33
CA ARG A 593 -10.89 31.15 4.89
C ARG A 593 -9.63 30.33 5.22
N THR A 594 -9.67 29.01 5.09
CA THR A 594 -8.54 28.13 5.48
C THR A 594 -8.33 27.05 4.44
N ARG A 595 -7.16 27.08 3.81
CA ARG A 595 -6.75 26.16 2.75
C ARG A 595 -5.37 25.60 3.00
N PHE A 596 -5.17 24.35 2.62
CA PHE A 596 -3.89 23.69 2.59
C PHE A 596 -3.73 23.00 1.24
N SER A 597 -2.58 23.21 0.60
CA SER A 597 -2.20 22.52 -0.62
C SER A 597 -0.75 22.03 -0.51
N ALA A 598 -0.52 20.81 -0.99
CA ALA A 598 0.81 20.25 -1.09
C ALA A 598 0.96 19.51 -2.43
N SER A 599 2.08 19.73 -3.10
CA SER A 599 2.51 19.01 -4.28
C SER A 599 3.99 18.70 -4.08
N VAL A 600 4.30 17.55 -3.54
CA VAL A 600 5.67 17.08 -3.26
C VAL A 600 6.06 16.06 -4.32
N ASP A 601 7.24 16.25 -4.90
CA ASP A 601 7.95 15.26 -5.70
C ASP A 601 9.42 15.29 -5.29
N TYR A 602 9.88 14.20 -4.71
CA TYR A 602 11.19 14.07 -4.11
C TYR A 602 11.84 12.76 -4.57
N SER A 603 13.11 12.83 -4.97
CA SER A 603 13.92 11.66 -5.30
C SER A 603 15.22 11.67 -4.49
N SER A 604 15.51 10.55 -3.82
CA SER A 604 16.76 10.41 -3.05
C SER A 604 17.99 10.38 -3.96
N ASN A 605 17.86 9.87 -5.18
CA ASN A 605 18.93 9.83 -6.16
C ASN A 605 18.39 10.06 -7.58
N THR A 606 18.69 11.24 -8.12
CA THR A 606 18.26 11.66 -9.46
C THR A 606 19.05 10.99 -10.58
N ARG A 607 20.26 10.47 -10.31
CA ARG A 607 21.05 9.74 -11.31
C ARG A 607 20.32 8.50 -11.81
N VAL A 608 19.56 7.83 -10.94
CA VAL A 608 18.76 6.66 -11.31
C VAL A 608 17.66 7.02 -12.31
N ILE A 609 17.07 8.22 -12.20
CA ILE A 609 16.08 8.71 -13.17
C ILE A 609 16.79 9.00 -14.49
N GLN A 610 17.96 9.66 -14.43
CA GLN A 610 18.77 10.02 -15.60
C GLN A 610 19.26 8.80 -16.39
N THR A 611 19.69 7.72 -15.71
CA THR A 611 20.19 6.51 -16.37
C THR A 611 19.06 5.63 -16.92
N ASN A 612 17.88 5.67 -16.31
CA ASN A 612 16.75 4.85 -16.72
C ASN A 612 15.84 5.51 -17.75
N THR A 613 15.81 6.84 -17.83
CA THR A 613 15.00 7.53 -18.85
C THR A 613 15.63 7.44 -20.23
N VAL A 614 14.81 7.17 -21.24
CA VAL A 614 15.19 7.29 -22.66
C VAL A 614 14.85 8.70 -23.19
N ASN A 615 14.01 9.44 -22.46
CA ASN A 615 13.59 10.79 -22.84
C ASN A 615 14.60 11.83 -22.32
N PRO A 616 15.28 12.59 -23.21
CA PRO A 616 16.26 13.60 -22.82
C PRO A 616 15.65 14.74 -22.00
N PHE A 617 14.37 15.06 -22.18
CA PHE A 617 13.68 16.08 -21.39
C PHE A 617 13.48 15.65 -19.94
N LEU A 618 13.28 14.35 -19.69
CA LEU A 618 13.19 13.82 -18.32
C LEU A 618 14.56 13.76 -17.64
N ALA A 619 15.65 13.63 -18.40
CA ALA A 619 17.01 13.63 -17.88
C ALA A 619 17.46 15.03 -17.39
N THR A 620 16.89 16.10 -17.96
CA THR A 620 17.17 17.50 -17.58
C THR A 620 16.01 18.14 -16.81
N ALA A 621 14.96 17.39 -16.50
CA ALA A 621 13.82 17.88 -15.74
C ALA A 621 14.22 18.32 -14.32
N ALA A 622 13.35 19.12 -13.70
CA ALA A 622 13.46 19.45 -12.28
C ALA A 622 12.25 18.88 -11.52
N LEU A 623 12.53 18.24 -10.39
CA LEU A 623 11.51 17.80 -9.44
C LEU A 623 11.12 18.99 -8.59
N ALA A 624 9.86 19.41 -8.68
CA ALA A 624 9.32 20.55 -7.96
C ALA A 624 8.41 20.08 -6.82
N SER A 625 8.70 20.57 -5.62
CA SER A 625 7.92 20.37 -4.41
C SER A 625 7.43 21.73 -3.89
N GLN A 626 6.15 21.84 -3.58
CA GLN A 626 5.55 23.04 -3.02
C GLN A 626 4.56 22.66 -1.92
N MET A 627 4.54 23.45 -0.85
CA MET A 627 3.54 23.39 0.19
C MET A 627 3.03 24.80 0.47
N SER A 628 1.73 24.96 0.65
CA SER A 628 1.13 26.22 1.05
C SER A 628 -0.04 26.03 1.98
N PHE A 629 -0.05 26.78 3.07
CA PHE A 629 -1.10 26.87 4.05
C PHE A 629 -1.50 28.34 4.16
N THR A 630 -2.77 28.64 3.94
CA THR A 630 -3.29 30.01 4.10
C THR A 630 -4.47 29.99 5.05
N LYS A 631 -4.44 30.84 6.07
CA LYS A 631 -5.53 31.07 7.00
C LYS A 631 -5.82 32.56 7.11
N GLN A 632 -7.05 32.93 6.76
CA GLN A 632 -7.58 34.26 6.95
C GLN A 632 -8.37 34.30 8.27
N PHE A 633 -7.84 35.05 9.22
CA PHE A 633 -8.53 35.44 10.45
C PHE A 633 -9.32 36.73 10.19
N ASP A 634 -10.22 37.10 11.10
CA ASP A 634 -10.92 38.39 11.01
C ASP A 634 -9.96 39.58 11.13
N TRP A 635 -8.85 39.39 11.85
CA TRP A 635 -7.84 40.43 12.09
C TRP A 635 -6.69 40.41 11.07
N GLY A 636 -6.61 39.47 10.13
CA GLY A 636 -5.45 39.36 9.24
C GLY A 636 -5.30 38.04 8.48
N THR A 637 -4.30 37.97 7.63
CA THR A 637 -3.96 36.76 6.86
C THR A 637 -2.61 36.20 7.27
N LEU A 638 -2.57 34.91 7.58
CA LEU A 638 -1.35 34.12 7.75
C LEU A 638 -1.18 33.22 6.53
N SER A 639 -0.04 33.33 5.85
CA SER A 639 0.39 32.39 4.82
C SER A 639 1.71 31.75 5.21
N VAL A 640 1.73 30.44 5.33
CA VAL A 640 2.94 29.64 5.55
C VAL A 640 3.13 28.74 4.35
N GLY A 641 4.34 28.62 3.85
CA GLY A 641 4.60 27.75 2.71
C GLY A 641 6.06 27.44 2.52
N GLY A 642 6.32 26.86 1.37
CA GLY A 642 7.67 26.56 0.95
C GLY A 642 7.71 25.99 -0.45
N ASN A 643 8.85 26.17 -1.10
CA ASN A 643 9.15 25.52 -2.37
C ASN A 643 10.50 24.81 -2.29
N ARG A 644 10.66 23.75 -3.08
CA ARG A 644 11.92 23.04 -3.27
C ARG A 644 11.97 22.58 -4.72
N ARG A 645 13.07 22.83 -5.39
CA ARG A 645 13.37 22.43 -6.77
C ARG A 645 14.66 21.64 -6.77
N GLN A 646 14.62 20.42 -7.29
CA GLN A 646 15.77 19.53 -7.41
C GLN A 646 16.01 19.24 -8.90
N GLU A 647 17.15 19.65 -9.43
CA GLU A 647 17.50 19.41 -10.82
C GLU A 647 18.04 17.99 -11.02
N VAL A 648 17.50 17.27 -12.01
CA VAL A 648 17.91 15.88 -12.26
C VAL A 648 19.33 15.80 -12.82
N GLY A 649 19.70 16.73 -13.71
CA GLY A 649 20.99 16.73 -14.39
C GLY A 649 22.17 17.23 -13.54
N SER A 650 22.02 18.38 -12.89
CA SER A 650 23.10 19.02 -12.10
C SER A 650 23.16 18.51 -10.65
N GLY A 651 22.05 17.97 -10.12
CA GLY A 651 21.91 17.64 -8.70
C GLY A 651 21.68 18.87 -7.80
N LEU A 652 21.62 20.08 -8.37
CA LEU A 652 21.34 21.31 -7.63
C LEU A 652 19.98 21.21 -6.94
N VAL A 653 19.96 21.56 -5.66
CA VAL A 653 18.73 21.67 -4.87
C VAL A 653 18.57 23.11 -4.42
N SER A 654 17.56 23.80 -4.93
CA SER A 654 17.15 25.12 -4.45
C SER A 654 15.86 25.01 -3.67
N GLN A 655 15.80 25.52 -2.44
CA GLN A 655 14.58 25.51 -1.64
C GLN A 655 14.38 26.80 -0.85
N THR A 656 13.12 27.21 -0.73
CA THR A 656 12.70 28.36 0.05
C THR A 656 11.73 27.86 1.11
N ILE A 657 12.23 27.38 2.26
CA ILE A 657 11.42 26.78 3.33
C ILE A 657 12.00 27.10 4.72
N PRO A 658 11.20 27.62 5.67
CA PRO A 658 9.82 28.04 5.50
C PRO A 658 9.72 29.47 4.95
N THR A 659 8.64 29.75 4.22
CA THR A 659 8.14 31.12 3.98
C THR A 659 6.96 31.37 4.91
N VAL A 660 6.99 32.44 5.68
CA VAL A 660 5.93 32.82 6.60
C VAL A 660 5.64 34.29 6.40
N ASN A 661 4.43 34.61 5.95
CA ASN A 661 3.95 36.00 5.88
C ASN A 661 2.72 36.13 6.77
N LEU A 662 2.76 37.14 7.63
CA LEU A 662 1.65 37.55 8.47
C LEU A 662 1.33 39.00 8.13
N ALA A 663 0.14 39.21 7.57
CA ALA A 663 -0.37 40.53 7.21
C ALA A 663 -1.69 40.79 7.98
N PRO A 664 -1.62 41.38 9.17
CA PRO A 664 -2.78 41.90 9.87
C PRO A 664 -3.55 42.92 9.01
N SER A 665 -4.87 42.96 9.17
CA SER A 665 -5.70 44.04 8.62
C SER A 665 -5.36 45.35 9.33
N PRO A 666 -5.49 46.52 8.68
CA PRO A 666 -5.23 47.79 9.32
C PRO A 666 -6.07 47.98 10.59
N ILE A 667 -5.40 48.25 11.72
CA ILE A 667 -6.02 48.46 13.02
C ILE A 667 -6.20 49.97 13.20
N ASN A 668 -7.45 50.43 13.26
CA ASN A 668 -7.77 51.82 13.60
C ASN A 668 -7.72 51.97 15.11
N ILE A 669 -6.66 52.59 15.62
CA ILE A 669 -6.51 52.91 17.05
C ILE A 669 -7.46 54.05 17.41
N THR A 670 -7.56 55.05 16.52
CA THR A 670 -8.53 56.17 16.56
C THR A 670 -8.98 56.49 15.13
N PRO A 671 -10.01 57.33 14.90
CA PRO A 671 -10.43 57.71 13.54
C PRO A 671 -9.33 58.38 12.71
N SER A 672 -8.31 58.94 13.36
CA SER A 672 -7.15 59.55 12.74
C SER A 672 -5.89 58.68 12.78
N ILE A 673 -5.86 57.57 13.52
CA ILE A 673 -4.65 56.75 13.67
C ILE A 673 -4.91 55.32 13.19
N THR A 674 -4.21 54.93 12.12
CA THR A 674 -4.26 53.58 11.55
C THR A 674 -2.88 52.93 11.62
N TRP A 675 -2.81 51.73 12.19
CA TRP A 675 -1.59 50.93 12.26
C TRP A 675 -1.75 49.68 11.37
N SER A 676 -0.85 49.49 10.41
CA SER A 676 -0.89 48.33 9.49
C SER A 676 0.43 47.58 9.53
N PRO A 677 0.66 46.74 10.55
CA PRO A 677 1.88 45.96 10.68
C PRO A 677 1.97 44.88 9.59
N GLY A 678 3.19 44.44 9.29
CA GLY A 678 3.46 43.33 8.39
C GLY A 678 4.70 42.59 8.86
N PHE A 679 4.66 41.26 8.78
CA PHE A 679 5.79 40.40 9.11
C PHE A 679 6.02 39.40 7.99
N SER A 680 7.26 39.29 7.53
CA SER A 680 7.69 38.26 6.59
C SER A 680 8.96 37.60 7.07
N PHE A 681 8.99 36.27 7.03
CA PHE A 681 10.15 35.45 7.29
C PHE A 681 10.36 34.51 6.10
N ASN A 682 11.58 34.44 5.62
CA ASN A 682 11.93 33.63 4.46
C ASN A 682 13.32 33.01 4.66
N ASN A 683 13.43 31.69 4.45
CA ASN A 683 14.68 30.96 4.51
C ASN A 683 14.95 30.29 3.15
N GLN A 684 15.90 30.85 2.41
CA GLN A 684 16.38 30.35 1.12
C GLN A 684 17.63 29.52 1.33
N GLN A 685 17.68 28.35 0.69
CA GLN A 685 18.78 27.40 0.76
C GLN A 685 19.10 26.87 -0.63
N ALA A 686 20.37 26.76 -0.95
CA ALA A 686 20.87 26.07 -2.14
C ALA A 686 21.87 25.01 -1.69
N PHE A 687 21.75 23.79 -2.19
CA PHE A 687 22.69 22.71 -1.93
C PHE A 687 23.27 22.17 -3.22
N HIS A 688 24.51 21.68 -3.16
CA HIS A 688 25.25 21.18 -4.31
C HIS A 688 25.36 22.23 -5.43
N GLN A 689 25.50 23.51 -5.06
CA GLN A 689 25.71 24.57 -6.02
C GLN A 689 27.13 24.47 -6.58
N VAL A 690 27.24 24.30 -7.89
CA VAL A 690 28.54 24.27 -8.58
C VAL A 690 29.25 25.62 -8.38
N GLN A 691 30.50 25.57 -7.93
CA GLN A 691 31.34 26.75 -7.75
C GLN A 691 32.48 26.77 -8.77
N ALA A 692 32.99 27.97 -9.05
CA ALA A 692 34.24 28.10 -9.79
C ALA A 692 35.38 27.54 -8.91
N PRO A 693 36.29 26.72 -9.47
CA PRO A 693 37.35 26.11 -8.69
C PRO A 693 38.29 27.18 -8.13
N VAL A 694 38.54 27.11 -6.82
CA VAL A 694 39.59 27.87 -6.16
C VAL A 694 40.86 27.02 -6.19
N PHE A 695 42.02 27.64 -6.50
CA PHE A 695 43.30 26.94 -6.49
C PHE A 695 43.95 27.07 -5.11
N LEU A 696 44.29 25.92 -4.51
CA LEU A 696 45.06 25.90 -3.26
C LEU A 696 46.52 26.31 -3.52
N PRO A 697 47.25 26.84 -2.51
CA PRO A 697 48.69 27.03 -2.60
C PRO A 697 49.36 25.68 -2.94
N GLY A 698 49.91 25.55 -4.15
CA GLY A 698 50.43 24.28 -4.69
C GLY A 698 49.69 23.72 -5.91
N GLY A 699 48.64 24.39 -6.42
CA GLY A 699 48.03 24.07 -7.72
C GLY A 699 46.94 22.98 -7.69
N ALA A 700 46.60 22.46 -6.51
CA ALA A 700 45.47 21.52 -6.36
C ALA A 700 44.12 22.25 -6.53
N LEU A 701 43.21 21.63 -7.29
CA LEU A 701 41.82 22.06 -7.45
C LEU A 701 41.03 21.80 -6.16
N ASP A 702 40.31 22.81 -5.67
CA ASP A 702 39.47 22.74 -4.46
C ASP A 702 38.00 22.36 -4.77
N THR A 703 37.22 22.15 -3.70
CA THR A 703 35.78 21.82 -3.64
C THR A 703 34.95 22.34 -4.81
N LEU A 704 34.28 21.41 -5.51
CA LEU A 704 33.46 21.68 -6.70
C LEU A 704 32.01 22.13 -6.39
N PHE A 705 31.58 22.01 -5.13
CA PHE A 705 30.21 22.25 -4.71
C PHE A 705 30.15 23.05 -3.40
N ALA A 706 29.16 23.91 -3.27
CA ALA A 706 28.85 24.66 -2.06
C ALA A 706 27.35 24.64 -1.73
N ASP A 707 27.07 24.84 -0.46
CA ASP A 707 25.75 25.00 0.12
C ASP A 707 25.65 26.40 0.74
N ASN A 708 24.53 27.06 0.46
CA ASN A 708 24.25 28.42 0.85
C ASN A 708 22.92 28.49 1.59
N ARG A 709 22.83 29.34 2.61
CA ARG A 709 21.60 29.67 3.33
C ARG A 709 21.49 31.18 3.47
N ALA A 710 20.36 31.74 3.06
CA ALA A 710 19.99 33.13 3.27
C ALA A 710 18.65 33.17 4.03
N THR A 711 18.67 33.66 5.26
CA THR A 711 17.46 33.88 6.08
C THR A 711 17.18 35.37 6.14
N THR A 712 15.96 35.76 5.80
CA THR A 712 15.50 37.15 5.85
C THR A 712 14.27 37.24 6.73
N LEU A 713 14.28 38.19 7.66
CA LEU A 713 13.17 38.55 8.51
C LEU A 713 12.92 40.04 8.31
N SER A 714 11.71 40.41 7.93
CA SER A 714 11.29 41.80 7.79
C SER A 714 10.05 42.03 8.63
N PHE A 715 10.09 43.10 9.41
CA PHE A 715 8.97 43.59 10.21
C PHE A 715 8.72 45.05 9.86
N GLN A 716 7.53 45.31 9.32
CA GLN A 716 7.11 46.63 8.87
C GLN A 716 5.96 47.11 9.77
N THR A 717 6.02 48.35 10.23
CA THR A 717 5.00 48.95 11.09
C THR A 717 4.71 50.39 10.70
N PRO A 718 4.16 50.63 9.51
CA PRO A 718 3.65 51.95 9.16
C PRO A 718 2.49 52.35 10.10
N LEU A 719 2.61 53.56 10.64
CA LEU A 719 1.60 54.24 11.43
C LEU A 719 1.16 55.49 10.68
N ARG A 720 -0.10 55.50 10.24
CA ARG A 720 -0.73 56.68 9.65
C ARG A 720 -1.39 57.50 10.74
N VAL A 721 -1.04 58.78 10.84
CA VAL A 721 -1.63 59.75 11.78
C VAL A 721 -2.22 60.88 10.94
N GLY A 722 -3.50 60.76 10.61
CA GLY A 722 -4.24 61.66 9.73
C GLY A 722 -3.62 61.71 8.32
N PRO A 723 -3.05 62.87 7.89
CA PRO A 723 -2.35 62.98 6.63
C PRO A 723 -0.87 62.54 6.69
N TRP A 724 -0.34 62.21 7.87
CA TRP A 724 1.07 61.87 8.05
C TRP A 724 1.27 60.36 7.98
N ASN A 725 2.37 59.92 7.38
CA ASN A 725 2.73 58.50 7.34
C ASN A 725 4.10 58.30 7.98
N TRP A 726 4.14 57.62 9.12
CA TRP A 726 5.37 57.22 9.79
C TRP A 726 5.66 55.75 9.47
N SER A 727 6.63 55.50 8.60
CA SER A 727 7.06 54.15 8.24
C SER A 727 8.22 53.69 9.11
N ASN A 728 8.11 52.50 9.70
CA ASN A 728 9.20 51.81 10.39
C ASN A 728 9.42 50.44 9.75
N THR A 729 10.65 50.15 9.36
CA THR A 729 11.06 48.87 8.77
C THR A 729 12.27 48.34 9.54
N PHE A 730 12.15 47.10 10.02
CA PHE A 730 13.23 46.34 10.64
C PHE A 730 13.53 45.11 9.79
N ASP A 731 14.74 45.05 9.24
CA ASP A 731 15.19 43.95 8.40
C ASP A 731 16.39 43.25 9.05
N VAL A 732 16.32 41.93 9.18
CA VAL A 732 17.43 41.08 9.60
C VAL A 732 17.70 40.11 8.47
N ALA A 733 18.93 40.14 7.92
CA ALA A 733 19.36 39.19 6.91
C ALA A 733 20.59 38.44 7.40
N ASP A 734 20.50 37.11 7.46
CA ASP A 734 21.56 36.19 7.86
C ASP A 734 21.94 35.31 6.67
N ASN A 735 23.17 35.44 6.20
CA ASN A 735 23.70 34.69 5.08
C ASN A 735 24.85 33.80 5.56
N ILE A 736 24.82 32.52 5.19
CA ILE A 736 25.88 31.56 5.47
C ILE A 736 26.21 30.82 4.18
N SER A 737 27.51 30.68 3.90
CA SER A 737 28.02 29.91 2.78
C SER A 737 29.19 29.06 3.24
N ASN A 738 29.19 27.78 2.91
CA ASN A 738 30.36 26.91 3.06
C ASN A 738 31.26 26.90 1.81
N ALA A 739 31.00 27.80 0.84
CA ALA A 739 31.92 27.99 -0.26
C ALA A 739 33.21 28.59 0.30
N ARG A 740 34.35 27.96 0.00
CA ARG A 740 35.63 28.55 0.36
C ARG A 740 35.81 29.83 -0.43
N GLN A 741 35.98 30.95 0.27
CA GLN A 741 36.15 32.27 -0.34
C GLN A 741 37.49 32.87 0.03
N GLN A 742 38.09 33.55 -0.95
CA GLN A 742 39.37 34.23 -0.81
C GLN A 742 39.14 35.74 -0.72
N PHE A 743 39.76 36.38 0.28
CA PHE A 743 39.74 37.82 0.44
C PHE A 743 41.16 38.37 0.53
N ASP A 744 41.41 39.49 -0.16
CA ASP A 744 42.68 40.22 -0.05
C ASP A 744 42.51 41.37 0.95
N ILE A 745 43.05 41.17 2.15
CA ILE A 745 42.98 42.11 3.28
C ILE A 745 44.26 42.97 3.28
N PRO A 746 44.21 44.27 3.61
CA PRO A 746 45.42 45.08 3.77
C PRO A 746 46.36 44.44 4.81
N ASP A 747 47.63 44.26 4.44
CA ASP A 747 48.66 43.76 5.35
C ASP A 747 49.19 44.92 6.19
N THR A 748 49.06 44.83 7.51
CA THR A 748 49.57 45.86 8.43
C THR A 748 51.08 45.76 8.65
N THR A 749 51.73 44.70 8.17
CA THR A 749 53.18 44.46 8.36
C THR A 749 54.02 45.04 7.21
N VAL A 750 53.43 45.28 6.04
CA VAL A 750 54.11 45.85 4.87
C VAL A 750 53.28 47.02 4.32
N PRO A 751 53.83 48.24 4.20
CA PRO A 751 53.10 49.37 3.61
C PRO A 751 52.64 49.05 2.18
N GLY A 752 51.32 49.09 1.95
CA GLY A 752 50.71 48.73 0.65
C GLY A 752 50.63 47.22 0.37
N GLY A 753 51.08 46.38 1.29
CA GLY A 753 50.96 44.93 1.20
C GLY A 753 49.50 44.48 1.27
N ARG A 754 49.17 43.39 0.59
CA ARG A 754 47.88 42.71 0.70
C ARG A 754 48.13 41.28 1.14
N ARG A 755 47.48 40.88 2.24
CA ARG A 755 47.48 39.51 2.74
C ARG A 755 46.22 38.80 2.24
N ARG A 756 46.44 37.67 1.59
CA ARG A 756 45.37 36.79 1.14
C ARG A 756 44.92 35.88 2.28
N VAL A 757 43.63 35.91 2.59
CA VAL A 757 43.01 35.06 3.62
C VAL A 757 41.92 34.21 2.98
N LEU A 758 41.91 32.92 3.32
CA LEU A 758 40.94 31.95 2.87
C LEU A 758 40.04 31.59 4.05
N PHE A 759 38.72 31.63 3.84
CA PHE A 759 37.74 31.17 4.81
C PHE A 759 36.98 29.99 4.23
N ASP A 760 36.95 28.88 4.97
CA ASP A 760 36.21 27.67 4.61
C ASP A 760 34.69 27.87 4.67
N GLN A 761 34.25 28.75 5.56
CA GLN A 761 32.86 29.15 5.70
C GLN A 761 32.80 30.65 5.89
N THR A 762 31.91 31.32 5.16
CA THR A 762 31.61 32.74 5.33
C THR A 762 30.21 32.90 5.91
N PHE A 763 30.04 33.90 6.76
CA PHE A 763 28.74 34.24 7.32
C PHE A 763 28.62 35.75 7.46
N SER A 764 27.41 36.27 7.30
CA SER A 764 27.11 37.68 7.45
C SER A 764 25.69 37.85 7.97
N THR A 765 25.57 38.31 9.22
CA THR A 765 24.30 38.72 9.80
C THR A 765 24.24 40.25 9.79
N THR A 766 23.26 40.79 9.09
CA THR A 766 23.03 42.23 8.96
C THR A 766 21.69 42.59 9.59
N ILE A 767 21.66 43.70 10.32
CA ILE A 767 20.44 44.27 10.89
C ILE A 767 20.33 45.69 10.35
N ASN A 768 19.18 46.00 9.75
CA ASN A 768 18.82 47.32 9.27
C ASN A 768 17.53 47.77 9.94
N TRP A 769 17.54 49.05 10.33
CA TRP A 769 16.36 49.75 10.80
C TRP A 769 16.27 51.06 10.02
N GLN A 770 15.15 51.24 9.34
CA GLN A 770 14.84 52.44 8.59
C GLN A 770 13.54 53.01 9.13
N THR A 771 13.55 54.30 9.45
CA THR A 771 12.35 55.03 9.87
C THR A 771 12.26 56.34 9.13
N GLY A 772 11.06 56.74 8.75
CA GLY A 772 10.83 58.00 8.06
C GLY A 772 9.40 58.48 8.21
N ILE A 773 9.23 59.80 8.21
CA ILE A 773 7.95 60.49 8.27
C ILE A 773 7.76 61.21 6.95
N ASN A 774 6.76 60.80 6.18
CA ASN A 774 6.30 61.52 5.01
C ASN A 774 5.21 62.51 5.45
N LEU A 775 5.45 63.79 5.21
CA LEU A 775 4.47 64.84 5.45
C LEU A 775 3.47 64.90 4.29
N PRO A 776 2.28 65.50 4.48
CA PRO A 776 1.36 65.78 3.39
C PRO A 776 1.98 66.73 2.34
N SER A 777 1.49 66.64 1.11
CA SER A 777 1.90 67.57 0.05
C SER A 777 1.53 69.01 0.41
N LEU A 778 2.47 69.95 0.30
CA LEU A 778 2.23 71.36 0.66
C LEU A 778 1.27 72.07 -0.33
N PHE A 779 1.23 71.64 -1.59
CA PHE A 779 0.29 72.17 -2.58
C PHE A 779 -0.44 71.03 -3.30
N THR A 780 -1.77 71.13 -3.40
CA THR A 780 -2.63 70.09 -3.96
C THR A 780 -3.06 70.37 -5.41
N GLY A 781 -2.88 71.59 -5.92
CA GLY A 781 -3.43 72.03 -7.21
C GLY A 781 -2.43 72.45 -8.30
N THR A 782 -1.17 72.75 -7.98
CA THR A 782 -0.21 73.30 -8.98
C THR A 782 1.14 72.56 -8.98
N TRP A 783 1.80 72.38 -7.83
CA TRP A 783 3.11 71.72 -7.69
C TRP A 783 3.10 70.71 -6.53
N LYS A 784 3.33 69.42 -6.78
CA LYS A 784 3.37 68.40 -5.72
C LYS A 784 4.73 68.40 -5.00
N LEU A 785 4.91 69.29 -4.03
CA LEU A 785 6.04 69.23 -3.10
C LEU A 785 5.66 68.40 -1.87
N GLN A 786 6.39 67.32 -1.58
CA GLN A 786 6.11 66.43 -0.46
C GLN A 786 7.37 66.28 0.42
N PRO A 787 7.50 67.09 1.49
CA PRO A 787 8.63 66.98 2.37
C PRO A 787 8.61 65.65 3.14
N ALA A 788 9.78 65.05 3.34
CA ALA A 788 9.98 63.85 4.11
C ALA A 788 11.25 63.96 4.97
N ILE A 789 11.16 63.38 6.16
CA ILE A 789 12.27 63.29 7.10
C ILE A 789 12.55 61.80 7.31
N ALA A 790 13.75 61.35 6.97
CA ALA A 790 14.17 59.96 7.14
C ALA A 790 15.38 59.87 8.08
N VAL A 791 15.45 58.80 8.88
CA VAL A 791 16.63 58.41 9.64
C VAL A 791 17.38 57.35 8.84
N VAL A 792 18.54 57.73 8.31
CA VAL A 792 19.36 56.86 7.45
C VAL A 792 20.68 56.50 8.13
N ASN A 793 21.35 55.48 7.61
CA ASN A 793 22.69 55.11 8.05
C ASN A 793 23.68 56.26 7.78
N GLN A 794 24.62 56.48 8.71
CA GLN A 794 25.61 57.56 8.61
C GLN A 794 26.54 57.36 7.42
N THR A 795 26.97 56.12 7.18
CA THR A 795 27.73 55.73 5.99
C THR A 795 26.73 55.27 4.92
N SER A 796 26.85 55.81 3.70
CA SER A 796 26.01 55.39 2.55
C SER A 796 26.24 53.93 2.14
N GLN A 797 27.38 53.37 2.55
CA GLN A 797 27.74 51.98 2.34
C GLN A 797 27.58 51.17 3.64
N GLY A 798 26.66 50.21 3.63
CA GLY A 798 26.54 49.17 4.66
C GLY A 798 25.30 49.26 5.56
N PRO A 799 25.01 48.16 6.29
CA PRO A 799 23.85 48.05 7.17
C PRO A 799 24.07 48.74 8.51
N PHE A 800 23.01 48.94 9.29
CA PHE A 800 23.08 49.58 10.61
C PHE A 800 23.95 48.78 11.60
N MET A 801 23.78 47.46 11.63
CA MET A 801 24.67 46.55 12.35
C MET A 801 25.07 45.40 11.43
N VAL A 802 26.33 44.97 11.54
CA VAL A 802 26.86 43.81 10.81
C VAL A 802 27.71 42.94 11.73
N ARG A 803 27.59 41.63 11.55
CA ARG A 803 28.41 40.60 12.15
C ARG A 803 28.87 39.65 11.06
N ASN A 804 30.17 39.45 10.89
CA ASN A 804 30.72 38.55 9.87
C ASN A 804 32.09 37.98 10.29
N GLN A 805 32.78 37.29 9.37
CA GLN A 805 34.12 36.74 9.61
C GLN A 805 35.19 37.82 9.92
N PHE A 806 35.03 39.05 9.43
CA PHE A 806 35.97 40.15 9.68
C PHE A 806 35.75 40.82 11.04
N THR A 807 34.57 40.67 11.62
CA THR A 807 34.26 41.19 12.96
C THR A 807 34.51 40.18 14.08
N ASN A 808 35.17 39.05 13.78
CA ASN A 808 35.30 37.90 14.68
C ASN A 808 33.94 37.46 15.27
N GLY A 809 32.86 37.61 14.50
CA GLY A 809 31.52 37.29 14.97
C GLY A 809 30.96 38.24 16.03
N GLN A 810 31.53 39.43 16.24
CA GLN A 810 30.90 40.48 17.05
C GLN A 810 30.05 41.41 16.18
N PHE A 811 29.03 42.04 16.75
CA PHE A 811 28.25 43.06 16.03
C PHE A 811 28.96 44.41 16.06
N LEU A 812 29.28 44.93 14.89
CA LEU A 812 29.68 46.31 14.70
C LEU A 812 28.46 47.15 14.30
N ARG A 813 28.29 48.32 14.92
CA ARG A 813 27.20 49.26 14.65
C ARG A 813 27.74 50.57 14.08
N GLN A 814 27.00 51.20 13.19
CA GLN A 814 27.26 52.57 12.76
C GLN A 814 26.22 53.55 13.31
N GLY A 815 26.53 54.84 13.29
CA GLY A 815 25.59 55.90 13.66
C GLY A 815 24.44 56.07 12.67
N LYS A 816 23.45 56.85 13.07
CA LYS A 816 22.33 57.29 12.22
C LYS A 816 22.41 58.80 12.00
N ARG A 817 21.91 59.28 10.86
CA ARG A 817 21.74 60.71 10.59
C ARG A 817 20.35 61.01 10.05
N LEU A 818 19.89 62.24 10.25
CA LEU A 818 18.67 62.75 9.64
C LEU A 818 18.95 63.12 8.17
N GLN A 819 18.05 62.71 7.29
CA GLN A 819 18.02 63.09 5.88
C GLN A 819 16.69 63.77 5.62
N PHE A 820 16.76 64.99 5.10
CA PHE A 820 15.61 65.76 4.66
C PHE A 820 15.53 65.66 3.14
N SER A 821 14.35 65.34 2.61
CA SER A 821 14.04 65.39 1.18
C SER A 821 12.76 66.18 0.97
N ALA A 822 12.68 66.99 -0.09
CA ALA A 822 11.53 67.86 -0.38
C ALA A 822 10.99 67.61 -1.79
#